data_AF-A0A836KLV1-F1
#
_entry.id   AF-A0A836KLV1-F1
#
_cell.length_a   1.000
_cell.length_b   1.000
_cell.length_c   1.000
_cell.angle_alpha   90.00
_cell.angle_beta   90.00
_cell.angle_gamma   90.00
#
_symmetry.space_group_name_H-M   'P 1'
#
loop_
_entity.id
_entity.type
_entity.pdbx_description
1 polymer ?
#
loop_
_entity_poly.entity_id
_entity_poly.type
_entity_poly.pdbx_seq_one_letter_code
_entity_poly.pdbx_strand_id
1 'polypeptide(L)'
;MSSSADEKEAQRQAKLRLAGKDSEDARAAVKVQRELKKKKDALRKAEKKLKGIKDDVVSRMEYEAAKAAAEEAAAELSAMEQKLAELTERAAGSASATELAPIASPSSPIAGVSSKMIAVDKEAEGAAKELQMRYVGQGSDEARLAVKTQRELRKRRDALRKVQRRVRAGGSDAEVAAVTEEEAALLAEIHHLESLSEASSAPSTAHIASISSTTTPATAAASSAALATVSAGKGGSAKAAKGGEPAKEISAEERAAAAKRLHDLVQRAMDANGLKCMHVPPRDAVVHPRIAEVAVLMEQMLLVGGSARALALISAFRELSRATTVLAVPSLNEVDTTAFEKLIQINFDFVRRKREASAGMRHVKDVLVRRFVALRDEVIHPKPNMVDLIKDLGDPREVTLKILDAIEAELKMSFKSIVEDRSLPYVSSSDTILVFGRSSLVEYILLSRSRDPQCKPKRVIVIDSAPLFEGRQLADKLSSAGIGVTYGLITACCTLMPKCTRVFMGASAVLQNGDMFGRCGMALVAACAKLFRKPVLCFSESYKFVPEVWVGNLAQNTKLADMRPVAEVHGSETGTHSPLVYPTPPTLSPPQLRASGGWGTPARGADFLARSGVGGSTLFSSSASGYLYDVTPASYVDMIICEMGCLHTSAIMAAIRDREGRDTSQLVNLVQG
;
A
#
# COMPACT_ATOMS: atom_id res chain seq x y z
N MET A 1 21.09 38.89 -4.21
CA MET A 1 20.03 39.66 -4.91
C MET A 1 19.57 39.03 -6.23
N SER A 2 20.09 37.88 -6.68
CA SER A 2 19.72 37.24 -7.96
C SER A 2 18.49 36.32 -7.92
N SER A 3 18.08 35.78 -6.76
CA SER A 3 16.95 34.82 -6.69
C SER A 3 15.58 35.43 -6.97
N SER A 4 15.43 36.74 -6.77
CA SER A 4 14.19 37.49 -7.00
C SER A 4 13.90 37.70 -8.49
N ALA A 5 14.95 37.76 -9.33
CA ALA A 5 14.80 37.93 -10.78
C ALA A 5 14.32 36.64 -11.45
N ASP A 6 14.91 35.50 -11.08
CA ASP A 6 14.55 34.18 -11.61
C ASP A 6 13.11 33.76 -11.23
N GLU A 7 12.65 34.13 -10.02
CA GLU A 7 11.27 33.87 -9.58
C GLU A 7 10.25 34.73 -10.33
N LYS A 8 10.57 36.00 -10.58
CA LYS A 8 9.72 36.90 -11.38
C LYS A 8 9.65 36.45 -12.84
N GLU A 9 10.75 35.96 -13.38
CA GLU A 9 10.80 35.40 -14.73
C GLU A 9 10.00 34.09 -14.84
N ALA A 10 10.08 33.22 -13.84
CA ALA A 10 9.29 31.98 -13.77
C ALA A 10 7.77 32.25 -13.65
N GLN A 11 7.38 33.28 -12.88
CA GLN A 11 5.98 33.70 -12.77
C GLN A 11 5.47 34.34 -14.07
N ARG A 12 6.30 35.13 -14.76
CA ARG A 12 5.99 35.68 -16.08
C ARG A 12 5.84 34.57 -17.12
N GLN A 13 6.69 33.54 -17.07
CA GLN A 13 6.59 32.33 -17.90
C GLN A 13 5.32 31.51 -17.61
N ALA A 14 4.88 31.43 -16.36
CA ALA A 14 3.65 30.73 -15.98
C ALA A 14 2.40 31.47 -16.48
N LYS A 15 2.38 32.81 -16.39
CA LYS A 15 1.28 33.65 -16.92
C LYS A 15 1.15 33.55 -18.45
N LEU A 16 2.27 33.58 -19.17
CA LEU A 16 2.27 33.42 -20.64
C LEU A 16 1.81 32.01 -21.09
N ARG A 17 2.16 30.96 -20.34
CA ARG A 17 1.67 29.59 -20.60
C ARG A 17 0.16 29.43 -20.38
N LEU A 18 -0.42 30.24 -19.48
CA LEU A 18 -1.85 30.23 -19.21
C LEU A 18 -2.64 31.05 -20.26
N ALA A 19 -2.05 32.13 -20.77
CA ALA A 19 -2.70 33.04 -21.73
C ALA A 19 -2.57 32.63 -23.22
N GLY A 20 -1.59 31.80 -23.58
CA GLY A 20 -1.20 31.58 -24.99
C GLY A 20 -1.58 30.22 -25.58
N LYS A 21 -2.86 29.82 -25.60
CA LYS A 21 -3.29 28.70 -26.46
C LYS A 21 -3.62 29.11 -27.90
N ASP A 22 -3.89 30.41 -28.14
CA ASP A 22 -4.55 30.84 -29.38
C ASP A 22 -3.78 31.88 -30.25
N SER A 23 -2.51 32.19 -29.96
CA SER A 23 -1.68 33.11 -30.79
C SER A 23 -0.41 32.43 -31.35
N GLU A 24 -0.12 32.62 -32.64
CA GLU A 24 1.08 32.08 -33.31
C GLU A 24 2.39 32.63 -32.72
N ASP A 25 2.39 33.90 -32.27
CA ASP A 25 3.54 34.55 -31.65
C ASP A 25 3.89 33.93 -30.29
N ALA A 26 2.88 33.50 -29.53
CA ALA A 26 3.08 32.78 -28.27
C ALA A 26 3.72 31.39 -28.48
N ARG A 27 3.39 30.71 -29.59
CA ARG A 27 4.02 29.43 -29.97
C ARG A 27 5.46 29.63 -30.45
N ALA A 28 5.73 30.71 -31.19
CA ALA A 28 7.08 31.10 -31.61
C ALA A 28 7.98 31.42 -30.40
N ALA A 29 7.48 32.15 -29.40
CA ALA A 29 8.22 32.48 -28.18
C ALA A 29 8.63 31.22 -27.39
N VAL A 30 7.75 30.20 -27.28
CA VAL A 30 8.08 28.93 -26.61
C VAL A 30 9.17 28.15 -27.37
N LYS A 31 9.19 28.21 -28.70
CA LYS A 31 10.25 27.58 -29.52
C LYS A 31 11.60 28.28 -29.32
N VAL A 32 11.63 29.61 -29.30
CA VAL A 32 12.84 30.40 -29.02
C VAL A 32 13.36 30.15 -27.61
N GLN A 33 12.50 30.01 -26.60
CA GLN A 33 12.91 29.65 -25.23
C GLN A 33 13.60 28.29 -25.12
N ARG A 34 13.17 27.28 -25.90
CA ARG A 34 13.82 25.97 -25.93
C ARG A 34 15.22 26.03 -26.53
N GLU A 35 15.41 26.83 -27.58
CA GLU A 35 16.71 27.06 -28.20
C GLU A 35 17.64 27.87 -27.30
N LEU A 36 17.10 28.87 -26.58
CA LEU A 36 17.83 29.66 -25.59
C LEU A 36 18.41 28.78 -24.47
N LYS A 37 17.64 27.80 -23.97
CA LYS A 37 18.13 26.82 -22.98
C LYS A 37 19.30 25.99 -23.52
N LYS A 38 19.21 25.49 -24.76
CA LYS A 38 20.30 24.73 -25.40
C LYS A 38 21.58 25.57 -25.56
N LYS A 39 21.43 26.84 -25.92
CA LYS A 39 22.55 27.77 -26.08
C LYS A 39 23.19 28.13 -24.72
N LYS A 40 22.41 28.23 -23.63
CA LYS A 40 22.92 28.43 -22.26
C LYS A 40 23.77 27.24 -21.79
N ASP A 41 23.34 26.03 -22.12
CA ASP A 41 24.12 24.82 -21.86
C ASP A 41 25.41 24.75 -22.71
N ALA A 42 25.38 25.26 -23.95
CA ALA A 42 26.55 25.33 -24.83
C ALA A 42 27.60 26.33 -24.31
N LEU A 43 27.19 27.53 -23.88
CA LEU A 43 28.08 28.52 -23.25
C LEU A 43 28.73 27.95 -21.99
N ARG A 44 27.96 27.31 -21.10
CA ARG A 44 28.49 26.67 -19.89
C ARG A 44 29.54 25.59 -20.21
N LYS A 45 29.37 24.87 -21.33
CA LYS A 45 30.34 23.87 -21.80
C LYS A 45 31.61 24.52 -22.36
N ALA A 46 31.49 25.65 -23.06
CA ALA A 46 32.63 26.42 -23.56
C ALA A 46 33.44 27.05 -22.42
N GLU A 47 32.79 27.67 -21.44
CA GLU A 47 33.44 28.24 -20.24
C GLU A 47 34.15 27.17 -19.39
N LYS A 48 33.56 25.98 -19.29
CA LYS A 48 34.20 24.85 -18.59
C LYS A 48 35.45 24.36 -19.31
N LYS A 49 35.48 24.42 -20.65
CA LYS A 49 36.69 24.12 -21.44
C LYS A 49 37.76 25.19 -21.25
N LEU A 50 37.38 26.48 -21.26
CA LEU A 50 38.29 27.60 -21.03
C LEU A 50 38.98 27.52 -19.66
N LYS A 51 38.23 27.17 -18.61
CA LYS A 51 38.77 26.99 -17.24
C LYS A 51 39.70 25.78 -17.07
N GLY A 52 39.71 24.85 -18.03
CA GLY A 52 40.46 23.60 -17.96
C GLY A 52 41.87 23.64 -18.59
N ILE A 53 42.22 24.72 -19.29
CA ILE A 53 43.48 24.85 -20.03
C ILE A 53 44.54 25.47 -19.10
N LYS A 54 45.73 24.84 -19.01
CA LYS A 54 46.89 25.32 -18.24
C LYS A 54 47.80 26.19 -19.10
N ASP A 55 48.52 27.12 -18.50
CA ASP A 55 49.24 28.22 -19.15
C ASP A 55 50.64 27.77 -19.66
N ASP A 56 50.67 27.08 -20.81
CA ASP A 56 51.89 26.72 -21.56
C ASP A 56 51.83 27.33 -22.98
N VAL A 57 52.96 27.46 -23.68
CA VAL A 57 53.04 28.15 -24.99
C VAL A 57 52.17 27.49 -26.07
N VAL A 58 52.03 26.16 -26.03
CA VAL A 58 51.15 25.38 -26.94
C VAL A 58 49.68 25.54 -26.58
N SER A 59 49.36 25.71 -25.30
CA SER A 59 47.99 25.92 -24.81
C SER A 59 47.49 27.35 -24.98
N ARG A 60 48.35 28.33 -25.32
CA ARG A 60 47.89 29.69 -25.68
C ARG A 60 46.99 29.71 -26.91
N MET A 61 47.34 28.94 -27.95
CA MET A 61 46.49 28.80 -29.14
C MET A 61 45.17 28.10 -28.82
N GLU A 62 45.20 27.06 -28.00
CA GLU A 62 44.01 26.34 -27.55
C GLU A 62 43.11 27.20 -26.65
N TYR A 63 43.73 28.05 -25.82
CA TYR A 63 43.06 29.01 -24.96
C TYR A 63 42.38 30.11 -25.77
N GLU A 64 43.06 30.68 -26.78
CA GLU A 64 42.47 31.67 -27.69
C GLU A 64 41.31 31.08 -28.50
N ALA A 65 41.42 29.85 -29.00
CA ALA A 65 40.34 29.16 -29.68
C ALA A 65 39.14 28.86 -28.74
N ALA A 66 39.40 28.44 -27.50
CA ALA A 66 38.36 28.20 -26.50
C ALA A 66 37.68 29.51 -26.06
N LYS A 67 38.43 30.62 -25.99
CA LYS A 67 37.92 31.96 -25.69
C LYS A 67 37.02 32.47 -26.81
N ALA A 68 37.45 32.36 -28.07
CA ALA A 68 36.65 32.72 -29.23
C ALA A 68 35.33 31.93 -29.30
N ALA A 69 35.36 30.62 -29.01
CA ALA A 69 34.16 29.79 -28.97
C ALA A 69 33.19 30.17 -27.82
N ALA A 70 33.71 30.66 -26.68
CA ALA A 70 32.89 31.14 -25.59
C ALA A 70 32.25 32.51 -25.91
N GLU A 71 33.00 33.41 -26.55
CA GLU A 71 32.51 34.71 -27.01
C GLU A 71 31.45 34.57 -28.11
N GLU A 72 31.63 33.65 -29.06
CA GLU A 72 30.64 33.32 -30.09
C GLU A 72 29.35 32.77 -29.47
N ALA A 73 29.45 31.81 -28.54
CA ALA A 73 28.28 31.27 -27.84
C ALA A 73 27.55 32.33 -26.99
N ALA A 74 28.27 33.31 -26.45
CA ALA A 74 27.68 34.45 -25.72
C ALA A 74 26.96 35.43 -26.65
N ALA A 75 27.52 35.72 -27.83
CA ALA A 75 26.89 36.57 -28.84
C ALA A 75 25.62 35.94 -29.42
N GLU A 76 25.62 34.63 -29.65
CA GLU A 76 24.42 33.91 -30.09
C GLU A 76 23.31 33.91 -29.03
N LEU A 77 23.68 33.85 -27.74
CA LEU A 77 22.74 33.91 -26.64
C LEU A 77 22.08 35.27 -26.51
N SER A 78 22.85 36.35 -26.58
CA SER A 78 22.30 37.71 -26.50
C SER A 78 21.37 38.01 -27.69
N ALA A 79 21.70 37.55 -28.90
CA ALA A 79 20.83 37.68 -30.07
C ALA A 79 19.50 36.90 -29.92
N MET A 80 19.51 35.74 -29.27
CA MET A 80 18.31 34.94 -29.01
C MET A 80 17.47 35.50 -27.85
N GLU A 81 18.10 36.12 -26.85
CA GLU A 81 17.43 36.85 -25.78
C GLU A 81 16.70 38.09 -26.32
N GLN A 82 17.32 38.83 -27.25
CA GLN A 82 16.67 39.95 -27.95
C GLN A 82 15.44 39.50 -28.78
N LYS A 83 15.58 38.43 -29.57
CA LYS A 83 14.45 37.85 -30.34
C LYS A 83 13.31 37.38 -29.45
N LEU A 84 13.61 36.84 -28.27
CA LEU A 84 12.58 36.44 -27.31
C LEU A 84 11.85 37.66 -26.74
N ALA A 85 12.58 38.74 -26.41
CA ALA A 85 12.00 39.98 -25.91
C ALA A 85 10.99 40.55 -26.92
N GLU A 86 11.37 40.68 -28.19
CA GLU A 86 10.49 41.18 -29.27
C GLU A 86 9.21 40.36 -29.45
N LEU A 87 9.33 39.02 -29.44
CA LEU A 87 8.17 38.13 -29.57
C LEU A 87 7.24 38.20 -28.34
N THR A 88 7.80 38.40 -27.15
CA THR A 88 7.00 38.55 -25.92
C THR A 88 6.28 39.89 -25.84
N GLU A 89 6.85 40.96 -26.41
CA GLU A 89 6.18 42.26 -26.52
C GLU A 89 5.04 42.24 -27.54
N ARG A 90 5.24 41.60 -28.71
CA ARG A 90 4.17 41.40 -29.70
C ARG A 90 3.01 40.56 -29.15
N ALA A 91 3.33 39.49 -28.41
CA ALA A 91 2.31 38.66 -27.78
C ALA A 91 1.50 39.44 -26.71
N ALA A 92 2.14 40.36 -25.97
CA ALA A 92 1.46 41.20 -24.98
C ALA A 92 0.56 42.27 -25.61
N GLY A 93 0.95 42.84 -26.76
CA GLY A 93 0.15 43.83 -27.49
C GLY A 93 -1.16 43.26 -28.09
N SER A 94 -1.22 41.96 -28.36
CA SER A 94 -2.44 41.31 -28.86
C SER A 94 -3.52 41.07 -27.80
N ALA A 95 -3.19 41.22 -26.50
CA ALA A 95 -4.07 40.90 -25.39
C ALA A 95 -4.87 42.11 -24.85
N SER A 96 -4.57 43.34 -25.25
CA SER A 96 -5.19 44.57 -24.70
C SER A 96 -6.39 45.11 -25.49
N ALA A 97 -6.85 44.43 -26.54
CA ALA A 97 -7.90 44.94 -27.43
C ALA A 97 -9.34 44.52 -27.09
N THR A 98 -9.62 43.98 -25.89
CA THR A 98 -10.99 43.53 -25.54
C THR A 98 -11.40 43.98 -24.13
N GLU A 99 -11.91 45.20 -23.99
CA GLU A 99 -12.61 45.66 -22.78
C GLU A 99 -14.00 46.28 -23.12
N LEU A 100 -15.02 45.71 -22.45
CA LEU A 100 -16.23 46.31 -21.86
C LEU A 100 -17.27 47.10 -22.71
N ALA A 101 -18.50 46.56 -22.76
CA ALA A 101 -19.76 47.32 -22.75
C ALA A 101 -20.90 46.53 -22.03
N PRO A 102 -21.84 47.19 -21.33
CA PRO A 102 -22.71 46.56 -20.32
C PRO A 102 -24.08 46.06 -20.85
N ILE A 103 -24.70 45.21 -20.03
CA ILE A 103 -25.95 44.46 -20.28
C ILE A 103 -27.19 45.37 -20.13
N ALA A 104 -28.10 45.32 -21.11
CA ALA A 104 -29.52 45.66 -20.95
C ALA A 104 -30.40 44.68 -21.77
N SER A 105 -31.42 44.10 -21.13
CA SER A 105 -32.54 43.33 -21.72
C SER A 105 -33.75 44.26 -21.96
N PRO A 106 -34.82 43.94 -22.76
CA PRO A 106 -35.47 42.62 -22.92
C PRO A 106 -36.18 42.30 -24.29
N SER A 107 -36.92 41.17 -24.29
CA SER A 107 -38.08 40.74 -25.14
C SER A 107 -37.91 39.90 -26.43
N SER A 108 -37.98 38.56 -26.28
CA SER A 108 -38.92 37.55 -26.88
C SER A 108 -39.09 37.41 -28.44
N PRO A 109 -39.70 36.31 -28.97
CA PRO A 109 -38.96 35.14 -29.49
C PRO A 109 -39.42 34.66 -30.89
N ILE A 110 -38.52 34.24 -31.80
CA ILE A 110 -38.90 33.37 -32.95
C ILE A 110 -37.79 32.33 -33.22
N ALA A 111 -38.26 31.13 -33.52
CA ALA A 111 -37.58 29.83 -33.59
C ALA A 111 -36.50 29.68 -34.69
N GLY A 112 -35.52 28.80 -34.43
CA GLY A 112 -34.71 28.20 -35.50
C GLY A 112 -33.37 27.56 -35.10
N VAL A 113 -33.42 26.29 -34.67
CA VAL A 113 -32.43 25.23 -34.94
C VAL A 113 -31.11 25.14 -34.13
N SER A 114 -30.98 23.94 -33.50
CA SER A 114 -29.79 23.15 -33.15
C SER A 114 -29.12 23.28 -31.76
N SER A 115 -29.32 22.19 -30.99
CA SER A 115 -28.35 21.46 -30.16
C SER A 115 -27.67 22.13 -28.95
N LYS A 116 -27.84 21.46 -27.80
CA LYS A 116 -27.22 21.61 -26.45
C LYS A 116 -27.92 22.57 -25.48
N MET A 117 -28.58 21.99 -24.47
CA MET A 117 -28.39 22.29 -23.04
C MET A 117 -28.90 21.07 -22.23
N ILE A 118 -28.05 20.35 -21.49
CA ILE A 118 -27.63 20.56 -20.08
C ILE A 118 -28.72 20.03 -19.13
N ALA A 119 -28.50 18.97 -18.34
CA ALA A 119 -27.43 18.79 -17.36
C ALA A 119 -27.38 19.91 -16.31
N VAL A 120 -28.54 20.43 -15.89
CA VAL A 120 -28.66 21.16 -14.63
C VAL A 120 -29.19 20.14 -13.64
N ASP A 121 -28.30 19.59 -12.81
CA ASP A 121 -28.58 18.88 -11.55
C ASP A 121 -27.33 18.18 -10.99
N LYS A 122 -26.22 18.09 -11.75
CA LYS A 122 -24.98 17.44 -11.29
C LYS A 122 -23.93 18.34 -10.64
N GLU A 123 -24.06 19.67 -10.75
CA GLU A 123 -23.09 20.59 -10.13
C GLU A 123 -23.40 20.92 -8.66
N ALA A 124 -24.67 20.86 -8.25
CA ALA A 124 -25.04 21.07 -6.84
C ALA A 124 -24.67 19.88 -5.94
N GLU A 125 -24.74 18.65 -6.46
CA GLU A 125 -24.40 17.45 -5.70
C GLU A 125 -22.87 17.19 -5.62
N GLY A 126 -22.12 17.69 -6.60
CA GLY A 126 -20.65 17.64 -6.62
C GLY A 126 -20.03 18.61 -5.63
N ALA A 127 -20.55 19.84 -5.55
CA ALA A 127 -20.07 20.86 -4.62
C ALA A 127 -20.32 20.46 -3.15
N ALA A 128 -21.44 19.78 -2.86
CA ALA A 128 -21.75 19.28 -1.51
C ALA A 128 -20.82 18.12 -1.08
N LYS A 129 -20.38 17.27 -2.01
CA LYS A 129 -19.44 16.16 -1.73
C LYS A 129 -17.99 16.61 -1.63
N GLU A 130 -17.59 17.68 -2.31
CA GLU A 130 -16.23 18.24 -2.21
C GLU A 130 -15.99 19.01 -0.90
N LEU A 131 -17.04 19.57 -0.31
CA LEU A 131 -16.98 20.28 0.98
C LEU A 131 -16.87 19.36 2.19
N GLN A 132 -17.20 18.07 2.05
CA GLN A 132 -17.14 17.10 3.15
C GLN A 132 -15.78 16.38 3.28
N MET A 133 -14.80 16.73 2.44
CA MET A 133 -13.45 16.15 2.42
C MET A 133 -12.33 17.22 2.43
N ARG A 134 -12.61 18.43 2.92
CA ARG A 134 -11.58 19.44 3.18
C ARG A 134 -11.34 19.57 4.67
N TYR A 135 -10.21 19.08 5.15
CA TYR A 135 -9.67 19.46 6.44
C TYR A 135 -9.42 20.97 6.41
N VAL A 136 -10.12 21.72 7.27
CA VAL A 136 -9.96 23.16 7.43
C VAL A 136 -8.53 23.44 7.89
N GLY A 137 -7.74 24.19 7.10
CA GLY A 137 -6.43 24.68 7.57
C GLY A 137 -5.33 24.92 6.52
N GLN A 138 -5.45 24.44 5.28
CA GLN A 138 -4.33 24.56 4.30
C GLN A 138 -4.36 25.83 3.42
N GLY A 139 -5.15 26.84 3.80
CA GLY A 139 -5.29 28.08 3.03
C GLY A 139 -4.61 29.31 3.62
N SER A 140 -4.17 29.30 4.88
CA SER A 140 -3.60 30.49 5.49
C SER A 140 -2.14 30.71 5.09
N ASP A 141 -1.77 31.94 4.81
CA ASP A 141 -0.39 32.33 4.52
C ASP A 141 0.55 31.99 5.70
N GLU A 142 0.01 31.93 6.92
CA GLU A 142 0.70 31.46 8.13
C GLU A 142 1.10 29.98 8.03
N ALA A 143 0.23 29.09 7.53
CA ALA A 143 0.57 27.69 7.34
C ALA A 143 1.67 27.49 6.27
N ARG A 144 1.71 28.36 5.26
CA ARG A 144 2.78 28.36 4.24
C ARG A 144 4.11 28.86 4.80
N LEU A 145 4.08 29.88 5.64
CA LEU A 145 5.24 30.39 6.34
C LEU A 145 5.79 29.35 7.34
N ALA A 146 4.93 28.65 8.08
CA ALA A 146 5.32 27.57 8.99
C ALA A 146 6.01 26.39 8.27
N VAL A 147 5.50 25.99 7.11
CA VAL A 147 6.14 24.94 6.29
C VAL A 147 7.49 25.42 5.73
N LYS A 148 7.61 26.71 5.40
CA LYS A 148 8.86 27.32 4.92
C LYS A 148 9.91 27.41 6.03
N THR A 149 9.53 27.85 7.23
CA THR A 149 10.44 27.93 8.40
C THR A 149 10.88 26.53 8.84
N GLN A 150 10.01 25.52 8.81
CA GLN A 150 10.37 24.12 9.07
C GLN A 150 11.37 23.56 8.03
N ARG A 151 11.22 23.93 6.75
CA ARG A 151 12.15 23.52 5.69
C ARG A 151 13.52 24.18 5.84
N GLU A 152 13.56 25.44 6.25
CA GLU A 152 14.81 26.16 6.54
C GLU A 152 15.51 25.61 7.79
N LEU A 153 14.76 25.32 8.87
CA LEU A 153 15.29 24.64 10.07
C LEU A 153 15.94 23.30 9.74
N ARG A 154 15.28 22.48 8.92
CA ARG A 154 15.83 21.19 8.48
C ARG A 154 17.14 21.37 7.71
N LYS A 155 17.20 22.35 6.80
CA LYS A 155 18.40 22.65 6.01
C LYS A 155 19.56 23.11 6.89
N ARG A 156 19.30 23.94 7.90
CA ARG A 156 20.33 24.43 8.85
C ARG A 156 20.83 23.33 9.78
N ARG A 157 19.95 22.47 10.29
CA ARG A 157 20.32 21.28 11.10
C ARG A 157 21.17 20.29 10.31
N ASP A 158 20.89 20.09 9.02
CA ASP A 158 21.71 19.26 8.14
C ASP A 158 23.09 19.90 7.82
N ALA A 159 23.18 21.23 7.75
CA ALA A 159 24.45 21.95 7.61
C ALA A 159 25.29 21.85 8.90
N LEU A 160 24.67 22.04 10.07
CA LEU A 160 25.32 21.89 11.37
C LEU A 160 25.94 20.49 11.53
N ARG A 161 25.22 19.43 11.17
CA ARG A 161 25.74 18.05 11.19
C ARG A 161 26.97 17.85 10.29
N LYS A 162 27.09 18.60 9.19
CA LYS A 162 28.26 18.54 8.31
C LYS A 162 29.46 19.30 8.90
N VAL A 163 29.22 20.45 9.53
CA VAL A 163 30.25 21.24 10.22
C VAL A 163 30.78 20.47 11.45
N GLN A 164 29.90 19.87 12.26
CA GLN A 164 30.30 19.03 13.40
C GLN A 164 31.12 17.80 13.02
N ARG A 165 30.90 17.24 11.82
CA ARG A 165 31.75 16.18 11.27
C ARG A 165 33.14 16.68 10.89
N ARG A 166 33.26 17.93 10.42
CA ARG A 166 34.55 18.58 10.12
C ARG A 166 35.32 18.93 11.39
N VAL A 167 34.65 19.39 12.44
CA VAL A 167 35.26 19.59 13.77
C VAL A 167 35.81 18.27 14.33
N ARG A 168 35.06 17.18 14.21
CA ARG A 168 35.49 15.85 14.67
C ARG A 168 36.61 15.22 13.84
N ALA A 169 36.80 15.66 12.58
CA ALA A 169 37.82 15.11 11.70
C ALA A 169 39.23 15.63 12.00
N GLY A 170 39.36 16.71 12.79
CA GLY A 170 40.64 17.34 13.11
C GLY A 170 41.26 18.08 11.91
N GLY A 171 42.11 19.08 12.20
CA GLY A 171 42.76 19.94 11.21
C GLY A 171 43.81 20.84 11.87
N SER A 172 44.37 21.79 11.12
CA SER A 172 45.27 22.80 11.71
C SER A 172 44.51 23.73 12.68
N ASP A 173 45.17 24.28 13.70
CA ASP A 173 44.52 25.11 14.74
C ASP A 173 43.71 26.29 14.17
N ALA A 174 44.18 26.88 13.05
CA ALA A 174 43.47 27.95 12.34
C ALA A 174 42.19 27.46 11.62
N GLU A 175 42.19 26.22 11.14
CA GLU A 175 41.06 25.61 10.45
C GLU A 175 39.99 25.14 11.45
N VAL A 176 40.41 24.65 12.63
CA VAL A 176 39.49 24.31 13.72
C VAL A 176 38.77 25.56 14.24
N ALA A 177 39.48 26.68 14.44
CA ALA A 177 38.89 27.94 14.86
C ALA A 177 37.82 28.47 13.87
N ALA A 178 38.11 28.42 12.56
CA ALA A 178 37.16 28.84 11.53
C ALA A 178 35.90 27.96 11.47
N VAL A 179 36.05 26.65 11.68
CA VAL A 179 34.92 25.70 11.66
C VAL A 179 34.08 25.83 12.94
N THR A 180 34.68 26.19 14.09
CA THR A 180 33.93 26.48 15.32
C THR A 180 33.13 27.77 15.24
N GLU A 181 33.61 28.80 14.54
CA GLU A 181 32.84 30.02 14.26
C GLU A 181 31.66 29.72 13.31
N GLU A 182 31.86 28.87 12.30
CA GLU A 182 30.80 28.40 11.40
C GLU A 182 29.73 27.59 12.16
N GLU A 183 30.13 26.79 13.16
CA GLU A 183 29.21 26.06 14.05
C GLU A 183 28.37 26.99 14.92
N ALA A 184 29.00 27.99 15.56
CA ALA A 184 28.31 28.96 16.40
C ALA A 184 27.30 29.81 15.61
N ALA A 185 27.63 30.21 14.38
CA ALA A 185 26.73 30.95 13.50
C ALA A 185 25.49 30.13 13.11
N LEU A 186 25.66 28.84 12.80
CA LEU A 186 24.55 27.95 12.46
C LEU A 186 23.64 27.66 13.66
N LEU A 187 24.19 27.55 14.87
CA LEU A 187 23.41 27.39 16.09
C LEU A 187 22.57 28.63 16.41
N ALA A 188 23.12 29.83 16.25
CA ALA A 188 22.39 31.08 16.45
C ALA A 188 21.21 31.23 15.47
N GLU A 189 21.40 30.82 14.21
CA GLU A 189 20.37 30.89 13.18
C GLU A 189 19.27 29.82 13.36
N ILE A 190 19.61 28.64 13.89
CA ILE A 190 18.63 27.63 14.29
C ILE A 190 17.77 28.16 15.45
N HIS A 191 18.38 28.75 16.47
CA HIS A 191 17.65 29.33 17.61
C HIS A 191 16.70 30.46 17.19
N HIS A 192 17.12 31.30 16.23
CA HIS A 192 16.25 32.34 15.65
C HIS A 192 15.07 31.76 14.85
N LEU A 193 15.27 30.65 14.13
CA LEU A 193 14.19 30.01 13.36
C LEU A 193 13.25 29.18 14.26
N GLU A 194 13.73 28.67 15.39
CA GLU A 194 12.93 27.98 16.40
C GLU A 194 12.00 28.96 17.14
N SER A 195 12.49 30.15 17.50
CA SER A 195 11.64 31.18 18.13
C SER A 195 10.52 31.69 17.20
N LEU A 196 10.75 31.72 15.88
CA LEU A 196 9.72 32.00 14.88
C LEU A 196 8.69 30.87 14.71
N SER A 197 9.05 29.63 15.07
CA SER A 197 8.17 28.47 14.98
C SER A 197 7.25 28.35 16.21
N GLU A 198 7.72 28.72 17.40
CA GLU A 198 6.97 28.63 18.65
C GLU A 198 5.88 29.71 18.76
N ALA A 199 6.07 30.87 18.13
CA ALA A 199 5.07 31.93 18.07
C ALA A 199 3.78 31.55 17.31
N SER A 200 3.77 30.45 16.53
CA SER A 200 2.63 30.01 15.72
C SER A 200 1.78 28.91 16.38
N SER A 201 2.12 28.44 17.58
CA SER A 201 1.39 27.36 18.26
C SER A 201 0.87 27.78 19.63
N ALA A 202 -0.24 28.53 19.66
CA ALA A 202 -1.10 28.67 20.84
C ALA A 202 -2.40 27.87 20.61
N PRO A 203 -2.87 27.04 21.57
CA PRO A 203 -4.03 26.17 21.37
C PRO A 203 -5.34 26.92 21.60
N SER A 204 -6.25 26.86 20.62
CA SER A 204 -7.65 27.29 20.80
C SER A 204 -8.50 26.11 21.28
N THR A 205 -8.87 26.15 22.56
CA THR A 205 -9.96 25.37 23.16
C THR A 205 -11.26 26.16 23.12
N ALA A 206 -12.25 25.75 22.31
CA ALA A 206 -13.66 26.12 22.50
C ALA A 206 -14.62 25.24 21.68
N HIS A 207 -15.63 24.69 22.38
CA HIS A 207 -16.86 24.02 21.90
C HIS A 207 -16.69 22.61 21.27
N ILE A 208 -17.30 21.53 21.78
CA ILE A 208 -18.68 21.38 22.28
C ILE A 208 -18.69 20.48 23.53
N ALA A 209 -19.25 21.02 24.62
CA ALA A 209 -19.76 20.27 25.75
C ALA A 209 -21.29 20.16 25.65
N SER A 210 -21.83 19.21 26.42
CA SER A 210 -23.24 19.01 26.80
C SER A 210 -24.14 18.27 25.80
N ILE A 211 -24.35 16.97 26.05
CA ILE A 211 -25.64 16.49 26.59
C ILE A 211 -25.34 15.45 27.66
N SER A 212 -25.77 15.76 28.88
CA SER A 212 -25.61 14.98 30.11
C SER A 212 -26.64 13.85 30.22
N SER A 213 -26.19 12.73 30.75
CA SER A 213 -26.98 11.70 31.43
C SER A 213 -27.67 12.25 32.69
N THR A 214 -28.91 11.84 32.96
CA THR A 214 -29.47 11.71 34.32
C THR A 214 -30.37 10.48 34.43
N THR A 215 -30.48 9.98 35.66
CA THR A 215 -30.69 8.61 36.11
C THR A 215 -32.00 8.43 36.89
N THR A 216 -32.73 7.31 36.67
CA THR A 216 -33.45 6.42 37.65
C THR A 216 -34.55 6.97 38.61
N PRO A 217 -35.37 6.13 39.32
CA PRO A 217 -35.98 4.81 39.07
C PRO A 217 -37.50 4.71 39.48
N ALA A 218 -38.05 3.48 39.48
CA ALA A 218 -39.37 2.98 39.94
C ALA A 218 -40.41 2.82 38.81
N THR A 219 -41.17 1.73 38.64
CA THR A 219 -41.60 0.66 39.55
C THR A 219 -42.03 -0.59 38.74
N ALA A 220 -42.13 -1.72 39.43
CA ALA A 220 -42.42 -3.07 38.92
C ALA A 220 -43.67 -3.23 38.02
N ALA A 221 -43.56 -4.10 37.01
CA ALA A 221 -44.58 -5.10 36.66
C ALA A 221 -43.99 -6.12 35.66
N ALA A 222 -44.21 -7.40 35.96
CA ALA A 222 -43.78 -8.55 35.19
C ALA A 222 -44.48 -8.66 33.83
N SER A 223 -43.80 -9.20 32.82
CA SER A 223 -44.25 -10.37 32.05
C SER A 223 -43.27 -10.71 30.93
N SER A 224 -43.28 -11.98 30.61
CA SER A 224 -42.28 -12.77 29.92
C SER A 224 -42.57 -12.98 28.43
N ALA A 225 -41.47 -13.07 27.67
CA ALA A 225 -41.17 -14.07 26.64
C ALA A 225 -41.70 -13.94 25.18
N ALA A 226 -40.79 -14.40 24.29
CA ALA A 226 -40.91 -14.82 22.88
C ALA A 226 -41.02 -13.69 21.84
N LEU A 227 -40.13 -13.49 20.86
CA LEU A 227 -39.22 -14.35 20.09
C LEU A 227 -39.92 -15.45 19.29
N ALA A 228 -40.21 -15.16 18.01
CA ALA A 228 -39.92 -16.09 16.91
C ALA A 228 -40.09 -15.40 15.54
N THR A 229 -38.98 -15.36 14.81
CA THR A 229 -38.89 -15.17 13.36
C THR A 229 -39.11 -16.48 12.62
N VAL A 230 -39.84 -16.36 11.50
CA VAL A 230 -39.56 -16.98 10.19
C VAL A 230 -39.76 -18.49 10.02
N SER A 231 -40.55 -18.75 8.98
CA SER A 231 -40.98 -19.97 8.32
C SER A 231 -39.87 -20.86 7.74
N ALA A 232 -40.16 -22.15 7.52
CA ALA A 232 -40.22 -22.71 6.16
C ALA A 232 -40.67 -24.19 6.11
N GLY A 233 -41.64 -24.46 5.24
CA GLY A 233 -41.45 -25.40 4.13
C GLY A 233 -41.90 -26.86 4.31
N LYS A 234 -43.00 -27.23 3.65
CA LYS A 234 -43.04 -28.39 2.74
C LYS A 234 -44.23 -28.30 1.78
N GLY A 235 -43.94 -28.52 0.49
CA GLY A 235 -44.94 -28.61 -0.58
C GLY A 235 -45.46 -30.02 -0.80
N GLY A 236 -46.69 -30.11 -1.30
CA GLY A 236 -47.34 -31.33 -1.78
C GLY A 236 -48.71 -30.97 -2.33
N SER A 237 -48.93 -31.16 -3.64
CA SER A 237 -50.17 -30.83 -4.32
C SER A 237 -51.28 -31.84 -4.04
N ALA A 238 -52.49 -31.39 -3.70
CA ALA A 238 -53.74 -32.06 -4.06
C ALA A 238 -54.94 -31.11 -3.91
N LYS A 239 -55.89 -31.26 -4.83
CA LYS A 239 -57.14 -30.51 -4.99
C LYS A 239 -58.04 -30.50 -3.74
N ALA A 240 -58.83 -29.44 -3.67
CA ALA A 240 -59.85 -29.11 -2.69
C ALA A 240 -60.88 -30.21 -2.38
N ALA A 241 -61.26 -30.31 -1.09
CA ALA A 241 -62.63 -30.64 -0.67
C ALA A 241 -62.89 -30.14 0.76
N LYS A 242 -64.12 -29.65 0.95
CA LYS A 242 -64.77 -29.11 2.15
C LYS A 242 -64.67 -29.98 3.41
N GLY A 243 -64.77 -29.31 4.56
CA GLY A 243 -65.35 -29.89 5.78
C GLY A 243 -64.49 -29.66 7.01
N GLY A 244 -64.83 -28.65 7.81
CA GLY A 244 -64.29 -28.53 9.15
C GLY A 244 -64.98 -29.51 10.09
N GLU A 245 -64.20 -30.14 10.97
CA GLU A 245 -64.62 -30.69 12.26
C GLU A 245 -63.42 -30.67 13.23
N PRO A 246 -63.67 -30.58 14.55
CA PRO A 246 -62.86 -29.77 15.47
C PRO A 246 -61.55 -30.44 15.92
N ALA A 247 -60.57 -29.61 16.28
CA ALA A 247 -59.31 -30.03 16.87
C ALA A 247 -59.55 -30.86 18.14
N LYS A 248 -59.06 -32.11 18.16
CA LYS A 248 -59.02 -32.96 19.34
C LYS A 248 -58.34 -32.20 20.48
N GLU A 249 -59.06 -32.02 21.59
CA GLU A 249 -58.52 -31.48 22.82
C GLU A 249 -57.38 -32.37 23.28
N ILE A 250 -56.15 -31.88 23.14
CA ILE A 250 -54.96 -32.52 23.71
C ILE A 250 -55.20 -32.62 25.21
N SER A 251 -55.26 -33.86 25.71
CA SER A 251 -55.55 -34.13 27.12
C SER A 251 -54.53 -33.46 28.03
N ALA A 252 -54.93 -33.11 29.25
CA ALA A 252 -54.04 -32.44 30.20
C ALA A 252 -52.76 -33.26 30.47
N GLU A 253 -52.85 -34.59 30.38
CA GLU A 253 -51.74 -35.51 30.52
C GLU A 253 -50.77 -35.45 29.34
N GLU A 254 -51.26 -35.33 28.11
CA GLU A 254 -50.42 -35.16 26.92
C GLU A 254 -49.76 -33.78 26.89
N ARG A 255 -50.44 -32.73 27.37
CA ARG A 255 -49.83 -31.40 27.57
C ARG A 255 -48.76 -31.42 28.65
N ALA A 256 -49.00 -32.13 29.75
CA ALA A 256 -48.01 -32.30 30.82
C ALA A 256 -46.79 -33.11 30.33
N ALA A 257 -47.01 -34.15 29.53
CA ALA A 257 -45.95 -34.94 28.92
C ALA A 257 -45.15 -34.15 27.87
N ALA A 258 -45.82 -33.32 27.06
CA ALA A 258 -45.16 -32.42 26.11
C ALA A 258 -44.39 -31.30 26.82
N ALA A 259 -44.93 -30.73 27.89
CA ALA A 259 -44.25 -29.74 28.73
C ALA A 259 -43.02 -30.34 29.41
N LYS A 260 -43.11 -31.59 29.90
CA LYS A 260 -41.97 -32.31 30.48
C LYS A 260 -40.90 -32.62 29.43
N ARG A 261 -41.29 -33.04 28.22
CA ARG A 261 -40.35 -33.23 27.10
C ARG A 261 -39.69 -31.93 26.67
N LEU A 262 -40.42 -30.82 26.63
CA LEU A 262 -39.87 -29.50 26.32
C LEU A 262 -38.94 -29.03 27.43
N HIS A 263 -39.30 -29.25 28.69
CA HIS A 263 -38.45 -28.97 29.84
C HIS A 263 -37.15 -29.80 29.77
N ASP A 264 -37.22 -31.10 29.45
CA ASP A 264 -36.04 -31.95 29.29
C ASP A 264 -35.18 -31.55 28.08
N LEU A 265 -35.79 -31.08 26.98
CA LEU A 265 -35.07 -30.57 25.80
C LEU A 265 -34.41 -29.23 26.06
N VAL A 266 -35.10 -28.32 26.77
CA VAL A 266 -34.56 -27.03 27.21
C VAL A 266 -33.48 -27.26 28.24
N GLN A 267 -33.64 -28.20 29.16
CA GLN A 267 -32.61 -28.58 30.13
C GLN A 267 -31.39 -29.17 29.43
N ARG A 268 -31.56 -30.11 28.48
CA ARG A 268 -30.45 -30.61 27.65
C ARG A 268 -29.80 -29.52 26.81
N ALA A 269 -30.56 -28.55 26.29
CA ALA A 269 -30.02 -27.41 25.55
C ALA A 269 -29.31 -26.41 26.47
N MET A 270 -29.77 -26.24 27.70
CA MET A 270 -29.15 -25.43 28.75
C MET A 270 -27.93 -26.12 29.37
N ASP A 271 -27.87 -27.46 29.36
CA ASP A 271 -26.70 -28.25 29.74
C ASP A 271 -25.68 -28.30 28.60
N ALA A 272 -26.12 -28.34 27.33
CA ALA A 272 -25.27 -28.22 26.15
C ALA A 272 -24.73 -26.79 25.95
N ASN A 273 -25.54 -25.77 26.24
CA ASN A 273 -25.12 -24.37 26.38
C ASN A 273 -24.59 -24.05 27.80
N GLY A 274 -24.56 -25.07 28.66
CA GLY A 274 -24.03 -25.07 30.03
C GLY A 274 -22.51 -25.27 30.07
N LEU A 275 -21.85 -25.21 28.91
CA LEU A 275 -20.56 -24.55 28.83
C LEU A 275 -20.79 -23.11 29.31
N LYS A 276 -20.70 -22.91 30.63
CA LYS A 276 -20.51 -21.61 31.25
C LYS A 276 -19.69 -20.76 30.28
N CYS A 277 -20.08 -19.51 30.07
CA CYS A 277 -19.12 -18.49 29.68
C CYS A 277 -18.06 -18.51 30.80
N MET A 278 -17.06 -19.36 30.61
CA MET A 278 -15.89 -19.45 31.43
C MET A 278 -15.10 -18.24 31.00
N HIS A 279 -15.39 -17.11 31.64
CA HIS A 279 -14.32 -16.18 31.91
C HIS A 279 -13.38 -16.89 32.89
N VAL A 280 -12.57 -17.80 32.34
CA VAL A 280 -11.46 -18.47 33.01
C VAL A 280 -10.21 -17.90 32.36
N PRO A 281 -9.54 -16.92 32.99
CA PRO A 281 -8.11 -16.76 32.76
C PRO A 281 -7.37 -17.99 33.37
N PRO A 282 -6.15 -18.28 32.90
CA PRO A 282 -5.76 -19.50 32.21
C PRO A 282 -5.34 -20.63 33.15
N ARG A 283 -5.42 -21.89 32.68
CA ARG A 283 -4.76 -23.03 33.33
C ARG A 283 -4.08 -23.91 32.27
N ASP A 284 -2.77 -23.73 32.21
CA ASP A 284 -1.75 -24.38 31.39
C ASP A 284 -1.83 -24.17 29.86
N ALA A 285 -1.08 -23.14 29.42
CA ALA A 285 -0.41 -23.00 28.12
C ALA A 285 -1.05 -22.26 26.91
N VAL A 286 -0.80 -20.94 26.89
CA VAL A 286 -0.01 -20.25 25.84
C VAL A 286 -0.65 -19.83 24.48
N VAL A 287 -1.96 -19.56 24.36
CA VAL A 287 -2.46 -18.81 23.17
C VAL A 287 -3.32 -17.61 23.53
N HIS A 288 -2.92 -16.42 23.09
CA HIS A 288 -3.64 -15.16 23.35
C HIS A 288 -4.86 -15.00 22.42
N PRO A 289 -6.03 -14.52 22.91
CA PRO A 289 -7.26 -14.40 22.10
C PRO A 289 -7.09 -13.60 20.79
N ARG A 290 -6.32 -12.50 20.82
CA ARG A 290 -6.04 -11.70 19.61
C ARG A 290 -5.21 -12.43 18.57
N ILE A 291 -4.35 -13.34 19.01
CA ILE A 291 -3.54 -14.18 18.11
C ILE A 291 -4.43 -15.26 17.50
N ALA A 292 -5.35 -15.80 18.29
CA ALA A 292 -6.36 -16.72 17.78
C ALA A 292 -7.29 -16.06 16.74
N GLU A 293 -7.71 -14.82 16.98
CA GLU A 293 -8.48 -14.02 16.02
C GLU A 293 -7.74 -13.85 14.68
N VAL A 294 -6.47 -13.42 14.72
CA VAL A 294 -5.64 -13.29 13.51
C VAL A 294 -5.52 -14.63 12.76
N ALA A 295 -5.32 -15.74 13.48
CA ALA A 295 -5.25 -17.07 12.88
C ALA A 295 -6.56 -17.43 12.15
N VAL A 296 -7.73 -17.19 12.77
CA VAL A 296 -9.04 -17.44 12.14
C VAL A 296 -9.24 -16.56 10.90
N LEU A 297 -8.90 -15.27 10.98
CA LEU A 297 -9.02 -14.34 9.83
C LEU A 297 -8.10 -14.74 8.66
N MET A 298 -6.91 -15.28 8.96
CA MET A 298 -5.98 -15.81 7.97
C MET A 298 -6.53 -17.04 7.25
N GLU A 299 -7.25 -17.90 7.98
CA GLU A 299 -7.87 -19.13 7.47
C GLU A 299 -9.07 -18.86 6.59
N GLN A 300 -9.93 -17.94 7.01
CA GLN A 300 -11.11 -17.54 6.25
C GLN A 300 -10.77 -16.68 5.02
N MET A 301 -9.49 -16.44 4.73
CA MET A 301 -9.04 -15.58 3.64
C MET A 301 -9.61 -14.15 3.71
N LEU A 302 -9.94 -13.67 4.92
CA LEU A 302 -10.32 -12.27 5.16
C LEU A 302 -9.08 -11.40 5.31
N LEU A 303 -8.04 -11.93 5.97
CA LEU A 303 -6.74 -11.29 6.09
C LEU A 303 -5.76 -11.87 5.08
N VAL A 304 -5.62 -11.18 3.93
CA VAL A 304 -4.80 -11.62 2.80
C VAL A 304 -3.64 -10.66 2.54
N GLY A 305 -2.53 -11.21 2.03
CA GLY A 305 -1.30 -10.47 1.70
C GLY A 305 -0.20 -10.69 2.73
N GLY A 306 1.06 -10.61 2.29
CA GLY A 306 2.21 -10.77 3.19
C GLY A 306 2.33 -9.64 4.20
N SER A 307 2.20 -8.39 3.74
CA SER A 307 2.38 -7.17 4.54
C SER A 307 1.21 -6.93 5.51
N ALA A 308 -0.04 -7.10 5.06
CA ALA A 308 -1.21 -6.97 5.93
C ALA A 308 -1.21 -8.01 7.08
N ARG A 309 -0.82 -9.25 6.78
CA ARG A 309 -0.66 -10.29 7.81
C ARG A 309 0.44 -9.95 8.83
N ALA A 310 1.55 -9.37 8.39
CA ALA A 310 2.63 -8.93 9.28
C ALA A 310 2.17 -7.81 10.23
N LEU A 311 1.46 -6.80 9.72
CA LEU A 311 0.92 -5.70 10.54
C LEU A 311 -0.13 -6.19 11.55
N ALA A 312 -1.01 -7.11 11.13
CA ALA A 312 -1.98 -7.73 12.04
C ALA A 312 -1.28 -8.55 13.15
N LEU A 313 -0.20 -9.26 12.81
CA LEU A 313 0.61 -9.99 13.79
C LEU A 313 1.26 -9.05 14.80
N ILE A 314 1.80 -7.90 14.37
CA ILE A 314 2.32 -6.88 15.27
C ILE A 314 1.23 -6.41 16.25
N SER A 315 0.04 -6.10 15.74
CA SER A 315 -1.09 -5.71 16.58
C SER A 315 -1.47 -6.80 17.59
N ALA A 316 -1.43 -8.08 17.20
CA ALA A 316 -1.73 -9.18 18.09
C ALA A 316 -0.63 -9.41 19.14
N PHE A 317 0.65 -9.23 18.77
CA PHE A 317 1.78 -9.27 19.69
C PHE A 317 1.78 -8.11 20.68
N ARG A 318 1.30 -6.91 20.32
CA ARG A 318 1.10 -5.82 21.28
C ARG A 318 0.15 -6.22 22.42
N GLU A 319 -0.98 -6.82 22.04
CA GLU A 319 -1.98 -7.27 23.01
C GLU A 319 -1.46 -8.45 23.85
N LEU A 320 -0.73 -9.39 23.23
CA LEU A 320 -0.04 -10.45 23.96
C LEU A 320 0.95 -9.89 24.99
N SER A 321 1.81 -8.94 24.61
CA SER A 321 2.79 -8.35 25.51
C SER A 321 2.15 -7.61 26.69
N ARG A 322 0.97 -7.01 26.49
CA ARG A 322 0.19 -6.38 27.57
C ARG A 322 -0.43 -7.40 28.53
N ALA A 323 -0.91 -8.53 28.02
CA ALA A 323 -1.59 -9.55 28.83
C ALA A 323 -0.62 -10.53 29.53
N THR A 324 0.63 -10.60 29.07
CA THR A 324 1.59 -11.63 29.47
C THR A 324 2.15 -11.43 30.88
N THR A 325 2.13 -12.49 31.69
CA THR A 325 2.73 -12.51 33.03
C THR A 325 4.26 -12.65 33.01
N VAL A 326 4.85 -13.20 31.94
CA VAL A 326 6.32 -13.32 31.76
C VAL A 326 7.03 -11.96 31.81
N LEU A 327 6.36 -10.89 31.37
CA LEU A 327 6.86 -9.52 31.40
C LEU A 327 6.36 -8.74 32.64
N ALA A 328 5.68 -9.38 33.58
CA ALA A 328 5.19 -8.75 34.82
C ALA A 328 6.29 -8.76 35.90
N VAL A 329 7.44 -8.20 35.55
CA VAL A 329 8.66 -8.19 36.38
C VAL A 329 9.13 -6.73 36.48
N PRO A 330 9.58 -6.26 37.66
CA PRO A 330 9.90 -4.84 37.89
C PRO A 330 11.12 -4.35 37.10
N SER A 331 12.05 -5.23 36.73
CA SER A 331 13.25 -4.87 35.96
C SER A 331 13.44 -5.80 34.76
N LEU A 332 14.04 -5.27 33.68
CA LEU A 332 14.33 -6.06 32.47
C LEU A 332 15.36 -7.18 32.73
N ASN A 333 16.23 -7.02 33.72
CA ASN A 333 17.25 -8.01 34.08
C ASN A 333 16.68 -9.32 34.60
N GLU A 334 15.58 -9.22 35.34
CA GLU A 334 14.91 -10.36 35.98
C GLU A 334 14.01 -11.13 35.01
N VAL A 335 13.84 -10.66 33.76
CA VAL A 335 13.04 -11.37 32.77
C VAL A 335 13.76 -12.63 32.27
N ASP A 336 13.04 -13.75 32.30
CA ASP A 336 13.47 -15.00 31.66
C ASP A 336 13.26 -14.89 30.14
N THR A 337 14.36 -14.70 29.41
CA THR A 337 14.38 -14.64 27.94
C THR A 337 13.91 -15.93 27.29
N THR A 338 14.18 -17.08 27.91
CA THR A 338 13.78 -18.38 27.35
C THR A 338 12.29 -18.61 27.48
N ALA A 339 11.68 -18.16 28.58
CA ALA A 339 10.23 -18.17 28.75
C ALA A 339 9.56 -17.21 27.76
N PHE A 340 10.13 -16.02 27.53
CA PHE A 340 9.62 -15.07 26.54
C PHE A 340 9.69 -15.63 25.12
N GLU A 341 10.82 -16.22 24.73
CA GLU A 341 10.97 -16.85 23.41
C GLU A 341 9.97 -18.00 23.22
N LYS A 342 9.83 -18.89 24.20
CA LYS A 342 8.85 -20.00 24.15
C LYS A 342 7.42 -19.49 24.03
N LEU A 343 7.07 -18.43 24.77
CA LEU A 343 5.75 -17.80 24.69
C LEU A 343 5.44 -17.28 23.28
N ILE A 344 6.37 -16.52 22.69
CA ILE A 344 6.20 -15.99 21.34
C ILE A 344 6.14 -17.13 20.33
N GLN A 345 6.98 -18.15 20.48
CA GLN A 345 7.04 -19.29 19.57
C GLN A 345 5.74 -20.11 19.60
N ILE A 346 5.18 -20.43 20.77
CA ILE A 346 3.93 -21.20 20.86
C ILE A 346 2.77 -20.42 20.22
N ASN A 347 2.66 -19.13 20.50
CA ASN A 347 1.64 -18.28 19.88
C ASN A 347 1.83 -18.17 18.35
N PHE A 348 3.07 -18.08 17.88
CA PHE A 348 3.38 -18.02 16.45
C PHE A 348 3.06 -19.33 15.73
N ASP A 349 3.35 -20.47 16.35
CA ASP A 349 3.01 -21.79 15.80
C ASP A 349 1.50 -22.02 15.75
N PHE A 350 0.74 -21.46 16.70
CA PHE A 350 -0.72 -21.47 16.61
C PHE A 350 -1.24 -20.77 15.34
N VAL A 351 -0.63 -19.64 14.95
CA VAL A 351 -1.01 -18.92 13.72
C VAL A 351 -0.72 -19.73 12.46
N ARG A 352 0.24 -20.67 12.51
CA ARG A 352 0.64 -21.51 11.37
C ARG A 352 -0.25 -22.72 11.14
N ARG A 353 -1.22 -23.00 12.01
CA ARG A 353 -1.96 -24.28 12.07
C ARG A 353 -2.58 -24.77 10.76
N LYS A 354 -3.19 -23.89 9.96
CA LYS A 354 -3.76 -24.26 8.63
C LYS A 354 -3.13 -23.49 7.47
N ARG A 355 -2.35 -22.45 7.76
CA ARG A 355 -1.76 -21.59 6.74
C ARG A 355 -0.36 -21.18 7.15
N GLU A 356 0.58 -21.39 6.26
CA GLU A 356 1.97 -21.07 6.53
C GLU A 356 2.17 -19.55 6.71
N ALA A 357 3.01 -19.20 7.69
CA ALA A 357 3.35 -17.82 8.00
C ALA A 357 4.06 -17.15 6.81
N SER A 358 3.76 -15.87 6.55
CA SER A 358 4.46 -15.11 5.53
C SER A 358 5.91 -14.82 5.94
N ALA A 359 6.79 -14.51 4.99
CA ALA A 359 8.15 -14.05 5.30
C ALA A 359 8.14 -12.82 6.21
N GLY A 360 7.20 -11.89 6.00
CA GLY A 360 7.03 -10.72 6.87
C GLY A 360 6.63 -11.08 8.31
N MET A 361 5.78 -12.09 8.50
CA MET A 361 5.41 -12.55 9.84
C MET A 361 6.58 -13.22 10.56
N ARG A 362 7.35 -14.05 9.84
CA ARG A 362 8.57 -14.67 10.39
C ARG A 362 9.57 -13.59 10.80
N HIS A 363 9.77 -12.58 9.95
CA HIS A 363 10.62 -11.43 10.25
C HIS A 363 10.18 -10.69 11.52
N VAL A 364 8.89 -10.39 11.67
CA VAL A 364 8.35 -9.75 12.89
C VAL A 364 8.65 -10.58 14.14
N LYS A 365 8.42 -11.90 14.09
CA LYS A 365 8.69 -12.81 15.21
C LYS A 365 10.18 -12.80 15.57
N ASP A 366 11.04 -13.03 14.58
CA ASP A 366 12.47 -13.18 14.84
C ASP A 366 13.11 -11.86 15.28
N VAL A 367 12.74 -10.73 14.67
CA VAL A 367 13.27 -9.41 15.06
C VAL A 367 12.79 -9.01 16.44
N LEU A 368 11.53 -9.30 16.81
CA LEU A 368 11.03 -9.05 18.16
C LEU A 368 11.87 -9.79 19.20
N VAL A 369 12.05 -11.11 19.03
CA VAL A 369 12.83 -11.93 19.97
C VAL A 369 14.29 -11.49 20.00
N ARG A 370 14.92 -11.30 18.83
CA ARG A 370 16.33 -10.87 18.75
C ARG A 370 16.56 -9.51 19.39
N ARG A 371 15.73 -8.51 19.10
CA ARG A 371 15.86 -7.16 19.66
C ARG A 371 15.62 -7.16 21.17
N PHE A 372 14.65 -7.93 21.65
CA PHE A 372 14.39 -8.06 23.09
C PHE A 372 15.57 -8.70 23.84
N VAL A 373 16.09 -9.83 23.34
CA VAL A 373 17.24 -10.52 23.95
C VAL A 373 18.48 -9.64 23.92
N ALA A 374 18.78 -9.00 22.79
CA ALA A 374 19.94 -8.13 22.67
C ALA A 374 19.88 -6.92 23.61
N LEU A 375 18.70 -6.30 23.79
CA LEU A 375 18.54 -5.22 24.77
C LEU A 375 18.76 -5.72 26.19
N ARG A 376 18.21 -6.88 26.54
CA ARG A 376 18.40 -7.49 27.86
C ARG A 376 19.86 -7.82 28.14
N ASP A 377 20.60 -8.31 27.14
CA ASP A 377 22.04 -8.56 27.25
C ASP A 377 22.85 -7.27 27.42
N GLU A 378 22.46 -6.16 26.77
CA GLU A 378 23.09 -4.85 26.96
C GLU A 378 22.81 -4.26 28.35
N VAL A 379 21.66 -4.54 28.98
CA VAL A 379 21.39 -4.14 30.38
C VAL A 379 22.23 -4.95 31.37
N ILE A 380 22.44 -6.24 31.12
CA ILE A 380 23.29 -7.10 31.98
C ILE A 380 24.77 -6.75 31.82
N HIS A 381 25.21 -6.44 30.60
CA HIS A 381 26.59 -6.09 30.27
C HIS A 381 26.66 -4.68 29.67
N PRO A 382 26.51 -3.62 30.50
CA PRO A 382 26.46 -2.26 30.02
C PRO A 382 27.81 -1.84 29.45
N LYS A 383 27.81 -1.43 28.17
CA LYS A 383 28.97 -0.74 27.58
C LYS A 383 29.15 0.61 28.29
N PRO A 384 30.39 1.08 28.52
CA PRO A 384 30.67 2.26 29.34
C PRO A 384 30.00 3.55 28.84
N ASN A 385 29.67 3.63 27.55
CA ASN A 385 29.00 4.78 26.93
C ASN A 385 27.44 4.72 27.01
N MET A 386 26.85 3.70 27.63
CA MET A 386 25.39 3.46 27.65
C MET A 386 24.78 3.35 29.05
N VAL A 387 25.58 3.49 30.11
CA VAL A 387 25.17 3.23 31.50
C VAL A 387 24.03 4.14 31.98
N ASP A 388 24.03 5.41 31.59
CA ASP A 388 22.99 6.36 32.02
C ASP A 388 21.68 6.19 31.27
N LEU A 389 21.76 5.74 30.01
CA LEU A 389 20.62 5.49 29.16
C LEU A 389 19.88 4.18 29.54
N ILE A 390 20.62 3.23 30.12
CA ILE A 390 20.11 1.96 30.60
C ILE A 390 19.23 2.13 31.86
N LYS A 391 19.48 3.16 32.67
CA LYS A 391 18.70 3.45 33.89
C LYS A 391 17.29 3.97 33.59
N ASP A 392 17.07 4.52 32.39
CA ASP A 392 15.79 5.05 31.92
C ASP A 392 14.95 4.02 31.13
N LEU A 393 15.40 2.75 30.99
CA LEU A 393 14.55 1.70 30.44
C LEU A 393 13.43 1.39 31.44
N GLY A 394 12.23 1.89 31.14
CA GLY A 394 11.00 1.60 31.88
C GLY A 394 10.62 0.12 31.87
N ASP A 395 9.36 -0.17 32.21
CA ASP A 395 8.85 -1.53 32.38
C ASP A 395 9.15 -2.43 31.15
N PRO A 396 9.50 -3.73 31.33
CA PRO A 396 9.79 -4.64 30.21
C PRO A 396 8.67 -4.72 29.16
N ARG A 397 7.42 -4.48 29.59
CA ARG A 397 6.24 -4.37 28.73
C ARG A 397 6.32 -3.17 27.80
N GLU A 398 6.67 -2.00 28.33
CA GLU A 398 6.81 -0.78 27.55
C GLU A 398 7.97 -0.89 26.56
N VAL A 399 9.08 -1.47 26.98
CA VAL A 399 10.22 -1.77 26.10
C VAL A 399 9.78 -2.65 24.93
N THR A 400 9.03 -3.72 25.21
CA THR A 400 8.51 -4.62 24.17
C THR A 400 7.55 -3.89 23.20
N LEU A 401 6.71 -2.99 23.71
CA LEU A 401 5.82 -2.18 22.88
C LEU A 401 6.61 -1.20 22.00
N LYS A 402 7.62 -0.53 22.54
CA LYS A 402 8.53 0.35 21.76
C LYS A 402 9.23 -0.40 20.64
N ILE A 403 9.70 -1.64 20.88
CA ILE A 403 10.29 -2.49 19.85
C ILE A 403 9.27 -2.80 18.74
N LEU A 404 8.03 -3.17 19.10
CA LEU A 404 6.96 -3.45 18.13
C LEU A 404 6.57 -2.22 17.31
N ASP A 405 6.55 -1.04 17.94
CA ASP A 405 6.28 0.24 17.27
C ASP A 405 7.39 0.61 16.27
N ALA A 406 8.65 0.39 16.63
CA ALA A 406 9.78 0.56 15.72
C ALA A 406 9.70 -0.38 14.52
N ILE A 407 9.41 -1.67 14.74
CA ILE A 407 9.23 -2.66 13.66
C ILE A 407 8.06 -2.24 12.75
N GLU A 408 6.94 -1.79 13.29
CA GLU A 408 5.81 -1.32 12.48
C GLU A 408 6.19 -0.09 11.64
N ALA A 409 6.90 0.87 12.24
CA ALA A 409 7.36 2.07 11.55
C ALA A 409 8.32 1.72 10.41
N GLU A 410 9.27 0.80 10.62
CA GLU A 410 10.19 0.31 9.59
C GLU A 410 9.45 -0.33 8.41
N LEU A 411 8.52 -1.25 8.68
CA LEU A 411 7.71 -1.89 7.64
C LEU A 411 6.93 -0.85 6.81
N LYS A 412 6.30 0.13 7.47
CA LYS A 412 5.54 1.20 6.80
C LYS A 412 6.45 2.14 6.00
N MET A 413 7.62 2.49 6.53
CA MET A 413 8.58 3.37 5.85
C MET A 413 9.20 2.70 4.63
N SER A 414 9.55 1.41 4.72
CA SER A 414 10.01 0.63 3.57
C SER A 414 8.95 0.61 2.46
N PHE A 415 7.69 0.35 2.82
CA PHE A 415 6.58 0.37 1.87
C PHE A 415 6.42 1.74 1.21
N LYS A 416 6.40 2.81 2.01
CA LYS A 416 6.25 4.19 1.54
C LYS A 416 7.39 4.61 0.61
N SER A 417 8.64 4.36 1.00
CA SER A 417 9.82 4.72 0.19
C SER A 417 9.81 4.05 -1.18
N ILE A 418 9.36 2.79 -1.27
CA ILE A 418 9.26 2.10 -2.57
C ILE A 418 8.20 2.75 -3.46
N VAL A 419 7.02 3.07 -2.90
CA VAL A 419 5.89 3.66 -3.64
C VAL A 419 6.17 5.09 -4.07
N GLU A 420 6.70 5.92 -3.17
CA GLU A 420 6.86 7.35 -3.40
C GLU A 420 8.17 7.69 -4.13
N ASP A 421 9.27 7.02 -3.82
CA ASP A 421 10.59 7.38 -4.36
C ASP A 421 11.09 6.37 -5.40
N ARG A 422 11.22 5.10 -5.02
CA ARG A 422 11.99 4.11 -5.81
C ARG A 422 11.30 3.68 -7.09
N SER A 423 9.98 3.69 -7.10
CA SER A 423 9.20 3.29 -8.28
C SER A 423 8.97 4.43 -9.29
N LEU A 424 9.34 5.68 -8.99
CA LEU A 424 9.15 6.84 -9.88
C LEU A 424 9.73 6.64 -11.29
N PRO A 425 10.98 6.16 -11.45
CA PRO A 425 11.60 6.08 -12.77
C PRO A 425 10.98 5.03 -13.71
N TYR A 426 10.18 4.11 -13.18
CA TYR A 426 9.73 2.90 -13.89
C TYR A 426 8.33 3.00 -14.48
N VAL A 427 7.61 4.09 -14.21
CA VAL A 427 6.24 4.31 -14.71
C VAL A 427 6.20 5.59 -15.52
N SER A 428 5.87 5.47 -16.81
CA SER A 428 5.70 6.60 -17.73
C SER A 428 4.32 6.60 -18.40
N SER A 429 3.90 7.76 -18.92
CA SER A 429 2.66 7.93 -19.68
C SER A 429 2.55 7.08 -20.95
N SER A 430 3.68 6.64 -21.51
CA SER A 430 3.72 5.76 -22.68
C SER A 430 3.66 4.27 -22.31
N ASP A 431 3.82 3.92 -21.04
CA ASP A 431 3.98 2.53 -20.63
C ASP A 431 2.66 1.76 -20.61
N THR A 432 2.74 0.51 -21.07
CA THR A 432 1.68 -0.49 -20.88
C THR A 432 2.20 -1.55 -19.93
N ILE A 433 1.75 -1.52 -18.69
CA ILE A 433 2.31 -2.35 -17.61
C ILE A 433 1.48 -3.62 -17.47
N LEU A 434 2.12 -4.78 -17.49
CA LEU A 434 1.47 -6.06 -17.19
C LEU A 434 1.72 -6.44 -15.73
N VAL A 435 0.66 -6.83 -15.02
CA VAL A 435 0.68 -7.29 -13.62
C VAL A 435 0.02 -8.65 -13.51
N PHE A 436 0.50 -9.48 -12.59
CA PHE A 436 -0.11 -10.77 -12.28
C PHE A 436 -0.79 -10.77 -10.90
N GLY A 437 -2.05 -11.23 -10.85
CA GLY A 437 -2.86 -11.29 -9.64
C GLY A 437 -3.05 -9.92 -8.98
N ARG A 438 -3.01 -9.90 -7.64
CA ARG A 438 -3.08 -8.66 -6.85
C ARG A 438 -1.93 -8.58 -5.86
N SER A 439 -1.02 -7.65 -6.11
CA SER A 439 0.02 -7.26 -5.15
C SER A 439 -0.33 -5.90 -4.55
N SER A 440 -0.41 -5.81 -3.22
CA SER A 440 -0.66 -4.55 -2.53
C SER A 440 0.36 -3.48 -2.92
N LEU A 441 1.65 -3.82 -2.95
CA LEU A 441 2.71 -2.86 -3.27
C LEU A 441 2.57 -2.31 -4.70
N VAL A 442 2.32 -3.19 -5.68
CA VAL A 442 2.11 -2.78 -7.08
C VAL A 442 0.81 -1.99 -7.25
N GLU A 443 -0.25 -2.37 -6.55
CA GLU A 443 -1.52 -1.63 -6.50
C GLU A 443 -1.29 -0.19 -6.04
N TYR A 444 -0.59 0.01 -4.91
CA TYR A 444 -0.28 1.36 -4.40
C TYR A 444 0.66 2.14 -5.34
N ILE A 445 1.64 1.49 -5.97
CA ILE A 445 2.47 2.13 -7.00
C ILE A 445 1.58 2.66 -8.12
N LEU A 446 0.74 1.83 -8.74
CA LEU A 446 -0.08 2.24 -9.88
C LEU A 446 -1.13 3.30 -9.50
N LEU A 447 -1.77 3.16 -8.33
CA LEU A 447 -2.74 4.14 -7.83
C LEU A 447 -2.10 5.48 -7.45
N SER A 448 -0.90 5.48 -6.85
CA SER A 448 -0.20 6.73 -6.55
C SER A 448 0.08 7.54 -7.81
N ARG A 449 0.32 6.86 -8.93
CA ARG A 449 0.59 7.47 -10.25
C ARG A 449 -0.65 7.90 -11.01
N SER A 450 -1.85 7.45 -10.63
CA SER A 450 -3.08 7.92 -11.27
C SER A 450 -3.36 9.40 -11.00
N ARG A 451 -2.75 9.97 -9.94
CA ARG A 451 -2.94 11.35 -9.49
C ARG A 451 -2.24 12.38 -10.39
N ASP A 452 -1.12 12.00 -11.01
CA ASP A 452 -0.36 12.88 -11.91
C ASP A 452 -0.52 12.39 -13.37
N PRO A 453 -1.13 13.21 -14.26
CA PRO A 453 -1.28 12.86 -15.67
C PRO A 453 0.03 12.53 -16.39
N GLN A 454 1.18 13.09 -15.97
CA GLN A 454 2.48 12.83 -16.60
C GLN A 454 3.07 11.48 -16.18
N CYS A 455 2.67 10.97 -15.01
CA CYS A 455 3.16 9.71 -14.46
C CYS A 455 2.15 8.56 -14.60
N LYS A 456 0.94 8.83 -15.08
CA LYS A 456 -0.13 7.84 -15.23
C LYS A 456 0.17 6.87 -16.38
N PRO A 457 0.20 5.55 -16.17
CA PRO A 457 0.44 4.60 -17.26
C PRO A 457 -0.67 4.65 -18.31
N LYS A 458 -0.31 4.47 -19.58
CA LYS A 458 -1.26 4.44 -20.70
C LYS A 458 -2.35 3.39 -20.49
N ARG A 459 -1.92 2.20 -20.07
CA ARG A 459 -2.78 1.03 -19.86
C ARG A 459 -2.14 0.05 -18.89
N VAL A 460 -2.95 -0.64 -18.10
CA VAL A 460 -2.51 -1.75 -17.25
C VAL A 460 -3.19 -3.02 -17.72
N ILE A 461 -2.41 -4.06 -17.96
CA ILE A 461 -2.90 -5.41 -18.28
C ILE A 461 -2.84 -6.23 -17.00
N VAL A 462 -4.00 -6.64 -16.47
CA VAL A 462 -4.09 -7.47 -15.27
C VAL A 462 -4.32 -8.91 -15.72
N ILE A 463 -3.31 -9.76 -15.54
CA ILE A 463 -3.40 -11.20 -15.74
C ILE A 463 -3.78 -11.86 -14.44
N ASP A 464 -4.77 -12.75 -14.47
CA ASP A 464 -5.31 -13.38 -13.26
C ASP A 464 -5.46 -14.88 -13.43
N SER A 465 -5.60 -15.61 -12.33
CA SER A 465 -5.72 -17.06 -12.33
C SER A 465 -6.82 -17.54 -11.38
N ALA A 466 -7.47 -18.63 -11.78
CA ALA A 466 -8.26 -19.44 -10.87
C ALA A 466 -7.36 -19.95 -9.72
N PRO A 467 -7.91 -20.22 -8.52
CA PRO A 467 -9.34 -20.16 -8.18
C PRO A 467 -9.80 -18.82 -7.58
N LEU A 468 -8.89 -18.00 -7.04
CA LEU A 468 -9.27 -16.84 -6.23
C LEU A 468 -9.63 -15.59 -7.06
N PHE A 469 -9.15 -15.50 -8.31
CA PHE A 469 -9.35 -14.34 -9.18
C PHE A 469 -9.08 -12.98 -8.48
N GLU A 470 -7.97 -12.90 -7.75
CA GLU A 470 -7.58 -11.74 -6.93
C GLU A 470 -7.38 -10.48 -7.80
N GLY A 471 -7.01 -10.67 -9.07
CA GLY A 471 -6.79 -9.59 -10.03
C GLY A 471 -8.04 -8.79 -10.39
N ARG A 472 -9.26 -9.33 -10.20
CA ARG A 472 -10.51 -8.58 -10.44
C ARG A 472 -10.59 -7.33 -9.58
N GLN A 473 -10.30 -7.47 -8.28
CA GLN A 473 -10.29 -6.35 -7.34
C GLN A 473 -9.26 -5.28 -7.73
N LEU A 474 -8.10 -5.68 -8.26
CA LEU A 474 -7.09 -4.75 -8.76
C LEU A 474 -7.60 -4.01 -10.00
N ALA A 475 -8.19 -4.72 -10.95
CA ALA A 475 -8.75 -4.14 -12.16
C ALA A 475 -9.83 -3.11 -11.86
N ASP A 476 -10.76 -3.42 -10.95
CA ASP A 476 -11.85 -2.52 -10.54
C ASP A 476 -11.31 -1.23 -9.91
N LYS A 477 -10.33 -1.34 -9.01
CA LYS A 477 -9.72 -0.18 -8.35
C LYS A 477 -8.95 0.71 -9.33
N LEU A 478 -8.17 0.11 -10.23
CA LEU A 478 -7.42 0.86 -11.24
C LEU A 478 -8.36 1.55 -12.25
N SER A 479 -9.44 0.86 -12.66
CA SER A 479 -10.47 1.43 -13.53
C SER A 479 -11.19 2.59 -12.84
N SER A 480 -11.52 2.45 -11.55
CA SER A 480 -12.14 3.52 -10.75
C SER A 480 -11.23 4.73 -10.59
N ALA A 481 -9.90 4.52 -10.56
CA ALA A 481 -8.90 5.59 -10.60
C ALA A 481 -8.66 6.18 -12.01
N GLY A 482 -9.46 5.78 -13.00
CA GLY A 482 -9.42 6.27 -14.37
C GLY A 482 -8.26 5.73 -15.22
N ILE A 483 -7.54 4.69 -14.77
CA ILE A 483 -6.51 4.02 -15.56
C ILE A 483 -7.18 3.07 -16.55
N GLY A 484 -6.74 3.05 -17.81
CA GLY A 484 -7.25 2.07 -18.78
C GLY A 484 -6.78 0.67 -18.39
N VAL A 485 -7.71 -0.24 -18.10
CA VAL A 485 -7.39 -1.61 -17.69
C VAL A 485 -7.79 -2.61 -18.77
N THR A 486 -6.97 -3.65 -18.97
CA THR A 486 -7.34 -4.84 -19.73
C THR A 486 -7.18 -6.04 -18.81
N TYR A 487 -8.29 -6.73 -18.54
CA TYR A 487 -8.29 -7.94 -17.73
C TYR A 487 -8.16 -9.17 -18.62
N GLY A 488 -7.32 -10.12 -18.24
CA GLY A 488 -7.14 -11.38 -18.94
C GLY A 488 -6.84 -12.51 -17.96
N LEU A 489 -7.15 -13.74 -18.36
CA LEU A 489 -6.73 -14.92 -17.61
C LEU A 489 -5.30 -15.30 -17.97
N ILE A 490 -4.66 -16.10 -17.13
CA ILE A 490 -3.30 -16.60 -17.34
C ILE A 490 -3.13 -17.33 -18.68
N THR A 491 -4.20 -17.97 -19.18
CA THR A 491 -4.24 -18.60 -20.51
C THR A 491 -4.07 -17.62 -21.67
N ALA A 492 -4.42 -16.34 -21.48
CA ALA A 492 -4.25 -15.27 -22.46
C ALA A 492 -2.91 -14.53 -22.35
N CYS A 493 -2.01 -14.97 -21.44
CA CYS A 493 -0.74 -14.29 -21.16
C CYS A 493 0.09 -14.10 -22.44
N CYS A 494 0.29 -15.14 -23.25
CA CYS A 494 1.06 -15.07 -24.48
C CYS A 494 0.47 -14.11 -25.53
N THR A 495 -0.86 -13.95 -25.56
CA THR A 495 -1.54 -13.03 -26.50
C THR A 495 -1.44 -11.58 -26.07
N LEU A 496 -1.37 -11.34 -24.75
CA LEU A 496 -1.33 -10.00 -24.17
C LEU A 496 0.10 -9.49 -23.93
N MET A 497 1.08 -10.38 -23.74
CA MET A 497 2.48 -10.06 -23.48
C MET A 497 3.13 -9.15 -24.56
N PRO A 498 2.90 -9.34 -25.88
CA PRO A 498 3.49 -8.45 -26.89
C PRO A 498 3.06 -6.99 -26.75
N LYS A 499 1.86 -6.75 -26.20
CA LYS A 499 1.26 -5.43 -26.03
C LYS A 499 1.82 -4.66 -24.83
N CYS A 500 2.49 -5.33 -23.89
CA CYS A 500 3.08 -4.66 -22.73
C CYS A 500 4.47 -4.09 -23.05
N THR A 501 4.86 -3.04 -22.33
CA THR A 501 6.22 -2.48 -22.37
C THR A 501 7.08 -3.10 -21.28
N ARG A 502 6.52 -3.32 -20.08
CA ARG A 502 7.19 -3.88 -18.91
C ARG A 502 6.25 -4.74 -18.07
N VAL A 503 6.81 -5.65 -17.27
CA VAL A 503 6.06 -6.51 -16.34
C VAL A 503 6.41 -6.14 -14.91
N PHE A 504 5.40 -5.89 -14.09
CA PHE A 504 5.53 -5.60 -12.67
C PHE A 504 5.03 -6.78 -11.86
N MET A 505 5.86 -7.27 -10.94
CA MET A 505 5.51 -8.37 -10.06
C MET A 505 5.73 -7.99 -8.60
N GLY A 506 4.90 -8.52 -7.71
CA GLY A 506 5.11 -8.43 -6.26
C GLY A 506 5.49 -9.79 -5.71
N ALA A 507 6.56 -9.86 -4.93
CA ALA A 507 6.97 -11.09 -4.27
C ALA A 507 6.37 -11.22 -2.87
N SER A 508 6.08 -12.46 -2.47
CA SER A 508 5.73 -12.80 -1.09
C SER A 508 6.99 -13.05 -0.25
N ALA A 509 8.04 -13.58 -0.86
CA ALA A 509 9.39 -13.65 -0.31
C ALA A 509 10.43 -13.62 -1.44
N VAL A 510 11.65 -13.19 -1.13
CA VAL A 510 12.81 -13.32 -2.03
C VAL A 510 13.86 -14.15 -1.31
N LEU A 511 14.35 -15.19 -1.95
CA LEU A 511 15.29 -16.14 -1.38
C LEU A 511 16.73 -15.66 -1.54
N GLN A 512 17.64 -16.23 -0.75
CA GLN A 512 19.09 -15.93 -0.78
C GLN A 512 19.70 -16.06 -2.19
N ASN A 513 19.26 -17.04 -2.98
CA ASN A 513 19.74 -17.26 -4.35
C ASN A 513 19.13 -16.29 -5.38
N GLY A 514 18.25 -15.39 -4.96
CA GLY A 514 17.54 -14.43 -5.81
C GLY A 514 16.23 -14.97 -6.40
N ASP A 515 15.88 -16.22 -6.14
CA ASP A 515 14.58 -16.77 -6.55
C ASP A 515 13.44 -16.07 -5.81
N MET A 516 12.31 -15.91 -6.49
CA MET A 516 11.16 -15.19 -5.94
C MET A 516 10.06 -16.16 -5.61
N PHE A 517 9.55 -16.09 -4.40
CA PHE A 517 8.36 -16.83 -3.99
C PHE A 517 7.13 -15.93 -4.11
N GLY A 518 6.18 -16.33 -4.95
CA GLY A 518 5.03 -15.51 -5.31
C GLY A 518 3.78 -16.33 -5.53
N ARG A 519 2.67 -15.68 -5.93
CA ARG A 519 1.41 -16.38 -6.24
C ARG A 519 1.63 -17.38 -7.37
N CYS A 520 1.00 -18.54 -7.27
CA CYS A 520 1.06 -19.58 -8.31
C CYS A 520 0.72 -19.01 -9.69
N GLY A 521 1.59 -19.24 -10.68
CA GLY A 521 1.49 -18.67 -12.03
C GLY A 521 2.41 -17.47 -12.25
N MET A 522 3.02 -16.91 -11.20
CA MET A 522 4.01 -15.84 -11.32
C MET A 522 5.22 -16.31 -12.14
N ALA A 523 5.69 -17.54 -11.93
CA ALA A 523 6.81 -18.09 -12.68
C ALA A 523 6.51 -18.21 -14.18
N LEU A 524 5.27 -18.58 -14.53
CA LEU A 524 4.82 -18.69 -15.92
C LEU A 524 4.78 -17.33 -16.61
N VAL A 525 4.25 -16.31 -15.92
CA VAL A 525 4.21 -14.93 -16.45
C VAL A 525 5.63 -14.38 -16.63
N ALA A 526 6.53 -14.63 -15.68
CA ALA A 526 7.94 -14.23 -15.75
C ALA A 526 8.67 -14.90 -16.93
N ALA A 527 8.51 -16.22 -17.08
CA ALA A 527 9.10 -16.97 -18.18
C ALA A 527 8.57 -16.49 -19.55
N CYS A 528 7.26 -16.24 -19.65
CA CYS A 528 6.65 -15.67 -20.84
C CYS A 528 7.23 -14.28 -21.15
N ALA A 529 7.34 -13.41 -20.15
CA ALA A 529 7.92 -12.08 -20.32
C ALA A 529 9.36 -12.14 -20.85
N LYS A 530 10.18 -13.05 -20.30
CA LYS A 530 11.55 -13.28 -20.76
C LYS A 530 11.61 -13.74 -22.21
N LEU A 531 10.73 -14.67 -22.61
CA LEU A 531 10.63 -15.15 -23.99
C LEU A 531 10.30 -14.01 -24.97
N PHE A 532 9.40 -13.10 -24.58
CA PHE A 532 9.03 -11.91 -25.36
C PHE A 532 9.99 -10.72 -25.17
N ARG A 533 11.11 -10.92 -24.48
CA ARG A 533 12.13 -9.88 -24.19
C ARG A 533 11.53 -8.64 -23.51
N LYS A 534 10.55 -8.84 -22.64
CA LYS A 534 9.93 -7.79 -21.82
C LYS A 534 10.65 -7.73 -20.47
N PRO A 535 11.06 -6.53 -20.01
CA PRO A 535 11.75 -6.40 -18.73
C PRO A 535 10.80 -6.74 -17.58
N VAL A 536 11.31 -7.55 -16.66
CA VAL A 536 10.61 -8.03 -15.47
C VAL A 536 11.14 -7.29 -14.25
N LEU A 537 10.30 -6.43 -13.68
CA LEU A 537 10.60 -5.66 -12.47
C LEU A 537 9.81 -6.23 -11.30
N CYS A 538 10.50 -6.68 -10.26
CA CYS A 538 9.84 -7.09 -9.03
C CYS A 538 9.97 -6.03 -7.95
N PHE A 539 8.86 -5.67 -7.34
CA PHE A 539 8.79 -4.79 -6.19
C PHE A 539 8.60 -5.64 -4.94
N SER A 540 9.54 -5.52 -4.00
CA SER A 540 9.47 -6.22 -2.72
C SER A 540 10.21 -5.41 -1.66
N GLU A 541 9.67 -5.42 -0.45
CA GLU A 541 10.31 -4.84 0.73
C GLU A 541 11.46 -5.73 1.22
N SER A 542 12.54 -5.15 1.76
CA SER A 542 13.73 -5.91 2.17
C SER A 542 13.48 -6.85 3.35
N TYR A 543 12.47 -6.59 4.19
CA TYR A 543 12.10 -7.49 5.29
C TYR A 543 11.52 -8.84 4.81
N LYS A 544 11.13 -8.94 3.53
CA LYS A 544 10.69 -10.20 2.91
C LYS A 544 11.85 -11.02 2.30
N PHE A 545 13.09 -10.55 2.44
CA PHE A 545 14.27 -11.30 2.01
C PHE A 545 14.62 -12.36 3.07
N VAL A 546 14.66 -13.61 2.64
CA VAL A 546 14.82 -14.78 3.50
C VAL A 546 16.17 -15.43 3.19
N PRO A 547 16.98 -15.79 4.20
CA PRO A 547 18.26 -16.46 4.00
C PRO A 547 18.12 -17.91 3.53
N GLU A 548 16.92 -18.48 3.61
CA GLU A 548 16.64 -19.84 3.17
C GLU A 548 16.61 -19.94 1.63
N VAL A 549 16.98 -21.12 1.12
CA VAL A 549 16.81 -21.51 -0.29
C VAL A 549 15.83 -22.66 -0.35
N TRP A 550 14.82 -22.56 -1.20
CA TRP A 550 13.71 -23.50 -1.28
C TRP A 550 13.74 -24.22 -2.61
N VAL A 551 13.90 -25.54 -2.58
CA VAL A 551 13.92 -26.38 -3.77
C VAL A 551 12.63 -27.20 -3.82
N GLY A 552 11.86 -27.10 -4.91
CA GLY A 552 10.70 -27.97 -5.14
C GLY A 552 9.38 -27.55 -4.47
N ASN A 553 9.33 -26.35 -3.87
CA ASN A 553 8.10 -25.58 -3.56
C ASN A 553 7.07 -26.25 -2.64
N LEU A 554 7.31 -27.43 -2.06
CA LEU A 554 6.26 -28.24 -1.45
C LEU A 554 6.07 -27.99 0.04
N ALA A 555 7.15 -27.74 0.79
CA ALA A 555 7.11 -27.66 2.25
C ALA A 555 6.62 -26.31 2.79
N GLN A 556 7.02 -25.19 2.17
CA GLN A 556 6.59 -23.84 2.61
C GLN A 556 5.26 -23.39 2.00
N ASN A 557 4.56 -24.27 1.29
CA ASN A 557 3.42 -23.88 0.46
C ASN A 557 2.11 -24.33 1.07
N THR A 558 1.16 -23.41 1.15
CA THR A 558 -0.18 -23.71 1.66
C THR A 558 -0.97 -24.42 0.57
N LYS A 559 -1.45 -25.63 0.85
CA LYS A 559 -2.31 -26.36 -0.07
C LYS A 559 -3.68 -25.68 -0.09
N LEU A 560 -4.25 -25.57 -1.27
CA LEU A 560 -5.55 -24.96 -1.47
C LEU A 560 -6.67 -25.74 -0.76
N ALA A 561 -6.48 -27.06 -0.57
CA ALA A 561 -7.40 -27.91 0.17
C ALA A 561 -7.53 -27.50 1.65
N ASP A 562 -6.45 -27.03 2.26
CA ASP A 562 -6.42 -26.65 3.69
C ASP A 562 -7.21 -25.34 3.96
N MET A 563 -7.48 -24.58 2.89
CA MET A 563 -8.17 -23.29 2.91
C MET A 563 -9.65 -23.37 2.53
N ARG A 564 -10.17 -24.55 2.14
CA ARG A 564 -11.61 -24.67 1.86
C ARG A 564 -12.39 -24.59 3.17
N PRO A 565 -13.44 -23.76 3.27
CA PRO A 565 -14.40 -23.88 4.35
C PRO A 565 -14.98 -25.30 4.34
N VAL A 566 -15.10 -25.92 5.51
CA VAL A 566 -15.80 -27.22 5.70
C VAL A 566 -17.30 -27.11 5.36
N ALA A 567 -17.81 -25.90 5.11
CA ALA A 567 -19.17 -25.64 4.68
C ALA A 567 -19.33 -25.84 3.15
N GLU A 568 -19.34 -27.10 2.73
CA GLU A 568 -20.16 -27.65 1.63
C GLU A 568 -20.07 -29.20 1.58
N VAL A 569 -19.97 -29.85 2.75
CA VAL A 569 -19.90 -31.34 2.83
C VAL A 569 -21.12 -31.95 3.53
N HIS A 570 -22.17 -31.18 3.83
CA HIS A 570 -23.39 -31.74 4.42
C HIS A 570 -24.66 -31.39 3.63
N GLY A 571 -25.02 -32.31 2.73
CA GLY A 571 -26.41 -32.75 2.55
C GLY A 571 -27.11 -32.40 1.24
N SER A 572 -27.06 -33.33 0.27
CA SER A 572 -27.92 -33.41 -0.95
C SER A 572 -27.71 -32.26 -1.93
N GLU A 573 -27.13 -32.42 -3.12
CA GLU A 573 -27.57 -33.28 -4.22
C GLU A 573 -26.36 -33.72 -5.06
N THR A 574 -26.46 -34.91 -5.65
CA THR A 574 -25.52 -35.47 -6.61
C THR A 574 -25.49 -34.64 -7.89
N GLY A 575 -24.55 -33.70 -7.98
CA GLY A 575 -24.20 -32.99 -9.21
C GLY A 575 -22.69 -32.81 -9.29
N THR A 576 -22.05 -33.38 -10.30
CA THR A 576 -20.65 -33.17 -10.63
C THR A 576 -20.40 -31.70 -10.98
N HIS A 577 -20.17 -30.85 -9.99
CA HIS A 577 -19.73 -29.48 -10.21
C HIS A 577 -18.21 -29.45 -10.40
N SER A 578 -17.81 -29.22 -11.65
CA SER A 578 -16.45 -28.90 -12.06
C SER A 578 -15.89 -27.69 -11.28
N PRO A 579 -14.59 -27.63 -10.93
CA PRO A 579 -14.00 -26.64 -10.03
C PRO A 579 -13.87 -25.22 -10.61
N LEU A 580 -14.71 -24.84 -11.58
CA LEU A 580 -14.71 -23.55 -12.26
C LEU A 580 -15.95 -22.68 -11.99
N VAL A 581 -16.84 -23.08 -11.08
CA VAL A 581 -18.02 -22.27 -10.72
C VAL A 581 -17.88 -21.78 -9.28
N TYR A 582 -17.46 -20.53 -9.11
CA TYR A 582 -17.81 -19.79 -7.90
C TYR A 582 -19.20 -19.17 -8.13
N PRO A 583 -20.10 -19.18 -7.13
CA PRO A 583 -21.38 -18.50 -7.24
C PRO A 583 -21.14 -17.00 -7.41
N THR A 584 -21.67 -16.43 -8.49
CA THR A 584 -21.73 -14.98 -8.68
C THR A 584 -22.59 -14.35 -7.58
N PRO A 585 -22.22 -13.17 -7.04
CA PRO A 585 -23.06 -12.46 -6.07
C PRO A 585 -24.38 -12.03 -6.73
N PRO A 586 -25.46 -11.84 -5.94
CA PRO A 586 -26.81 -11.65 -6.46
C PRO A 586 -26.93 -10.27 -7.10
N THR A 587 -26.70 -10.16 -8.40
CA THR A 587 -27.12 -9.01 -9.18
C THR A 587 -28.54 -9.22 -9.69
N LEU A 588 -29.41 -8.28 -9.31
CA LEU A 588 -30.82 -8.14 -9.65
C LEU A 588 -31.06 -8.16 -11.17
N SER A 589 -31.54 -9.29 -11.70
CA SER A 589 -32.57 -9.43 -12.75
C SER A 589 -32.53 -10.85 -13.35
N PRO A 590 -33.68 -11.50 -13.62
CA PRO A 590 -33.70 -12.83 -14.22
C PRO A 590 -33.46 -12.74 -15.74
N PRO A 591 -32.51 -13.51 -16.32
CA PRO A 591 -32.34 -13.55 -17.77
C PRO A 591 -33.43 -14.42 -18.41
N GLN A 592 -34.27 -13.80 -19.23
CA GLN A 592 -35.15 -14.52 -20.15
C GLN A 592 -34.32 -15.25 -21.22
N LEU A 593 -34.46 -16.57 -21.30
CA LEU A 593 -34.00 -17.37 -22.43
C LEU A 593 -34.86 -17.05 -23.67
N ARG A 594 -34.28 -16.41 -24.68
CA ARG A 594 -34.73 -16.58 -26.07
C ARG A 594 -33.84 -17.58 -26.76
N ALA A 595 -34.44 -18.70 -27.15
CA ALA A 595 -33.89 -19.64 -28.12
C ALA A 595 -34.20 -19.14 -29.53
N SER A 596 -33.18 -18.93 -30.35
CA SER A 596 -33.26 -19.00 -31.82
C SER A 596 -31.85 -19.24 -32.37
N GLY A 597 -31.73 -20.24 -33.25
CA GLY A 597 -30.50 -20.96 -33.52
C GLY A 597 -29.50 -20.28 -34.46
N GLY A 598 -28.31 -20.89 -34.50
CA GLY A 598 -27.21 -20.56 -35.42
C GLY A 598 -25.99 -21.40 -35.08
N TRP A 599 -25.57 -22.26 -36.01
CA TRP A 599 -24.66 -23.39 -35.83
C TRP A 599 -23.20 -23.02 -35.45
N GLY A 600 -22.55 -23.89 -34.65
CA GLY A 600 -21.09 -24.08 -34.75
C GLY A 600 -20.26 -24.11 -33.45
N THR A 601 -20.60 -24.92 -32.45
CA THR A 601 -19.61 -25.48 -31.49
C THR A 601 -20.11 -26.82 -30.92
N PRO A 602 -19.31 -27.90 -30.92
CA PRO A 602 -19.75 -29.17 -30.36
C PRO A 602 -19.65 -29.12 -28.83
N ALA A 603 -20.78 -28.91 -28.16
CA ALA A 603 -20.94 -29.23 -26.75
C ALA A 603 -21.09 -30.76 -26.62
N ARG A 604 -19.97 -31.49 -26.50
CA ARG A 604 -20.02 -32.94 -26.29
C ARG A 604 -18.82 -33.47 -25.49
N GLY A 605 -18.74 -33.04 -24.23
CA GLY A 605 -17.90 -33.69 -23.21
C GLY A 605 -18.72 -34.49 -22.19
N ALA A 606 -19.97 -34.09 -21.92
CA ALA A 606 -20.79 -34.68 -20.87
C ALA A 606 -21.54 -35.96 -21.31
N ASP A 607 -21.90 -36.09 -22.58
CA ASP A 607 -22.76 -37.18 -23.06
C ASP A 607 -22.05 -38.54 -23.21
N PHE A 608 -20.72 -38.56 -23.27
CA PHE A 608 -19.97 -39.81 -23.45
C PHE A 608 -19.96 -40.67 -22.17
N LEU A 609 -19.99 -40.04 -21.00
CA LEU A 609 -19.89 -40.73 -19.71
C LEU A 609 -21.25 -41.21 -19.18
N ALA A 610 -22.36 -40.58 -19.59
CA ALA A 610 -23.69 -40.93 -19.11
C ALA A 610 -24.25 -42.24 -19.72
N ARG A 611 -23.63 -42.78 -20.78
CA ARG A 611 -24.15 -43.95 -21.51
C ARG A 611 -23.48 -45.28 -21.16
N SER A 612 -22.41 -45.25 -20.36
CA SER A 612 -21.79 -46.45 -19.81
C SER A 612 -22.22 -46.57 -18.36
N GLY A 613 -23.23 -47.41 -18.08
CA GLY A 613 -23.76 -47.68 -16.74
C GLY A 613 -22.79 -48.42 -15.82
N VAL A 614 -21.55 -47.94 -15.73
CA VAL A 614 -20.51 -48.43 -14.83
C VAL A 614 -20.43 -47.44 -13.68
N GLY A 615 -20.75 -47.91 -12.47
CA GLY A 615 -20.63 -47.14 -11.24
C GLY A 615 -19.22 -46.59 -11.06
N GLY A 616 -19.02 -45.34 -11.46
CA GLY A 616 -17.75 -44.64 -11.39
C GLY A 616 -17.49 -44.05 -10.01
N SER A 617 -17.32 -44.91 -8.99
CA SER A 617 -16.92 -44.47 -7.65
C SER A 617 -15.40 -44.44 -7.44
N THR A 618 -14.57 -44.72 -8.45
CA THR A 618 -13.14 -45.03 -8.18
C THR A 618 -12.09 -44.51 -9.19
N LEU A 619 -12.43 -43.62 -10.15
CA LEU A 619 -11.45 -43.22 -11.19
C LEU A 619 -11.08 -41.72 -11.27
N PHE A 620 -11.52 -40.89 -10.32
CA PHE A 620 -10.94 -39.56 -10.15
C PHE A 620 -10.44 -39.43 -8.73
N SER A 621 -9.12 -39.59 -8.54
CA SER A 621 -8.47 -39.06 -7.35
C SER A 621 -8.78 -37.56 -7.29
N SER A 622 -9.64 -37.15 -6.35
CA SER A 622 -10.01 -35.74 -6.11
C SER A 622 -8.88 -34.92 -5.50
N SER A 623 -7.63 -35.36 -5.68
CA SER A 623 -6.40 -34.67 -5.32
C SER A 623 -6.08 -33.55 -6.32
N ALA A 624 -7.04 -32.67 -6.59
CA ALA A 624 -6.75 -31.36 -7.17
C ALA A 624 -6.16 -30.47 -6.06
N SER A 625 -5.01 -30.87 -5.53
CA SER A 625 -4.25 -30.09 -4.54
C SER A 625 -3.54 -28.95 -5.28
N GLY A 626 -4.28 -27.90 -5.59
CA GLY A 626 -3.68 -26.65 -6.04
C GLY A 626 -2.77 -26.08 -4.94
N TYR A 627 -1.68 -25.45 -5.34
CA TYR A 627 -0.81 -24.68 -4.45
C TYR A 627 -1.11 -23.19 -4.59
N LEU A 628 -0.97 -22.42 -3.51
CA LEU A 628 -1.19 -20.96 -3.56
C LEU A 628 0.01 -20.19 -4.11
N TYR A 629 1.20 -20.75 -3.97
CA TYR A 629 2.46 -20.10 -4.31
C TYR A 629 3.31 -20.94 -5.26
N ASP A 630 4.23 -20.30 -5.98
CA ASP A 630 5.29 -20.93 -6.74
C ASP A 630 6.63 -20.20 -6.54
N VAL A 631 7.71 -20.86 -6.94
CA VAL A 631 9.05 -20.27 -6.98
C VAL A 631 9.35 -19.88 -8.43
N THR A 632 9.63 -18.60 -8.64
CA THR A 632 10.08 -18.02 -9.89
C THR A 632 11.61 -17.95 -9.89
N PRO A 633 12.30 -18.64 -10.81
CA PRO A 633 13.74 -18.58 -10.92
C PRO A 633 14.26 -17.16 -11.11
N ALA A 634 15.37 -16.82 -10.44
CA ALA A 634 16.06 -15.54 -10.53
C ALA A 634 16.40 -15.14 -11.98
N SER A 635 16.63 -16.12 -12.86
CA SER A 635 16.99 -15.92 -14.27
C SER A 635 15.90 -15.21 -15.09
N TYR A 636 14.64 -15.28 -14.66
CA TYR A 636 13.51 -14.62 -15.33
C TYR A 636 13.26 -13.20 -14.82
N VAL A 637 13.96 -12.77 -13.78
CA VAL A 637 13.75 -11.47 -13.12
C VAL A 637 14.95 -10.59 -13.40
N ASP A 638 14.72 -9.44 -14.04
CA ASP A 638 15.82 -8.56 -14.43
C ASP A 638 16.26 -7.66 -13.26
N MET A 639 15.32 -7.25 -12.40
CA MET A 639 15.63 -6.34 -11.30
C MET A 639 14.64 -6.44 -10.14
N ILE A 640 15.15 -6.35 -8.92
CA ILE A 640 14.38 -6.29 -7.67
C ILE A 640 14.49 -4.86 -7.11
N ILE A 641 13.35 -4.21 -6.87
CA ILE A 641 13.27 -2.85 -6.39
C ILE A 641 12.75 -2.88 -4.96
N CYS A 642 13.56 -2.38 -4.04
CA CYS A 642 13.28 -2.27 -2.61
C CYS A 642 13.66 -0.87 -2.08
N GLU A 643 13.46 -0.62 -0.80
CA GLU A 643 13.78 0.66 -0.14
C GLU A 643 15.28 1.02 -0.23
N MET A 644 16.16 0.00 -0.29
CA MET A 644 17.60 0.16 -0.47
C MET A 644 17.97 0.62 -1.89
N GLY A 645 17.03 0.51 -2.83
CA GLY A 645 17.21 0.85 -4.23
C GLY A 645 16.99 -0.36 -5.13
N CYS A 646 17.69 -0.35 -6.26
CA CYS A 646 17.55 -1.35 -7.31
C CYS A 646 18.66 -2.39 -7.16
N LEU A 647 18.26 -3.63 -6.90
CA LEU A 647 19.14 -4.75 -6.66
C LEU A 647 19.06 -5.74 -7.81
N HIS A 648 20.22 -6.23 -8.22
CA HIS A 648 20.29 -7.44 -9.02
C HIS A 648 19.96 -8.67 -8.14
N THR A 649 19.46 -9.75 -8.75
CA THR A 649 19.06 -10.97 -8.02
C THR A 649 20.22 -11.60 -7.24
N SER A 650 21.46 -11.47 -7.73
CA SER A 650 22.66 -11.94 -7.00
C SER A 650 23.04 -11.08 -5.78
N ALA A 651 22.56 -9.85 -5.69
CA ALA A 651 22.91 -8.92 -4.60
C ALA A 651 22.03 -9.11 -3.35
N ILE A 652 21.05 -10.02 -3.39
CA ILE A 652 20.10 -10.24 -2.29
C ILE A 652 20.81 -10.68 -1.01
N MET A 653 21.89 -11.47 -1.11
CA MET A 653 22.66 -11.84 0.07
C MET A 653 23.39 -10.69 0.75
N ALA A 654 23.91 -9.75 -0.03
CA ALA A 654 24.50 -8.55 0.51
C ALA A 654 23.43 -7.69 1.20
N ALA A 655 22.23 -7.61 0.62
CA ALA A 655 21.11 -6.87 1.20
C ALA A 655 20.61 -7.50 2.51
N ILE A 656 20.55 -8.83 2.61
CA ILE A 656 20.20 -9.53 3.86
C ILE A 656 21.23 -9.20 4.95
N ARG A 657 22.53 -9.32 4.65
CA ARG A 657 23.60 -9.01 5.61
C ARG A 657 23.61 -7.54 6.04
N ASP A 658 23.40 -6.61 5.11
CA ASP A 658 23.31 -5.18 5.40
C ASP A 658 22.14 -4.87 6.34
N ARG A 659 20.97 -5.48 6.09
CA ARG A 659 19.80 -5.34 6.97
C ARG A 659 20.10 -5.86 8.37
N GLU A 660 20.69 -7.05 8.48
CA GLU A 660 21.06 -7.64 9.78
C GLU A 660 22.07 -6.76 10.54
N GLY A 661 23.00 -6.10 9.84
CA GLY A 661 23.90 -5.10 10.43
C GLY A 661 23.21 -3.80 10.86
N ARG A 662 22.11 -3.40 10.20
CA ARG A 662 21.31 -2.25 10.63
C ARG A 662 20.46 -2.56 11.86
N ASP A 663 19.94 -3.77 11.99
CA ASP A 663 19.16 -4.20 13.16
C ASP A 663 19.95 -4.07 14.46
N THR A 664 21.24 -4.41 14.46
CA THR A 664 22.11 -4.27 15.64
C THR A 664 22.40 -2.80 15.98
N SER A 665 22.52 -1.94 14.95
CA SER A 665 22.76 -0.51 15.12
C SER A 665 21.52 0.24 15.59
N GLN A 666 20.33 -0.21 15.21
CA GLN A 666 19.06 0.42 15.57
C GLN A 666 18.65 0.17 17.03
N LEU A 667 19.14 -0.90 17.65
CA LEU A 667 18.98 -1.12 19.08
C LEU A 667 19.56 0.04 19.90
N VAL A 668 20.73 0.55 19.51
CA VAL A 668 21.36 1.72 20.15
C VAL A 668 20.47 2.96 20.04
N ASN A 669 19.79 3.16 18.91
CA ASN A 669 18.88 4.29 18.70
C ASN A 669 17.57 4.15 19.48
N LEU A 670 17.11 2.92 19.74
CA LEU A 670 15.90 2.64 20.51
C LEU A 670 16.09 2.93 22.01
N VAL A 671 17.34 2.88 22.47
CA VAL A 671 17.73 3.24 23.84
C VAL A 671 17.93 4.77 23.92
N GLN A 672 18.33 5.45 22.83
CA GLN A 672 18.64 6.90 22.80
C GLN A 672 17.44 7.85 22.60
N GLY A 673 16.25 7.32 22.32
CA GLY A 673 15.03 8.11 22.10
C GLY A 673 13.90 7.69 23.02
#